data_AF-A0A1W5D1M4-F1
#
_entry.id   AF-A0A1W5D1M4-F1
#
_cell.length_a   1.000
_cell.length_b   1.000
_cell.length_c   1.000
_cell.angle_alpha   90.00
_cell.angle_beta   90.00
_cell.angle_gamma   90.00
#
_symmetry.space_group_name_H-M   'P 1'
#
loop_
_entity.id
_entity.type
_entity.pdbx_description
1 polymer ?
#
loop_
_entity_poly.entity_id
_entity_poly.type
_entity_poly.pdbx_seq_one_letter_code
_entity_poly.pdbx_strand_id
1 'polypeptide(L)'
;MVLVENKVNDRRDRQIQEAIDVRNWKQALSLCEKRLKKGEKSDHLSVLKARVLLSFPDSPRQRQGRDDINALLQRDPPITDVQAIVILEECLRQIEATDAEIGVIWERAVRLRPQDEELQTLWFSKNFEQRRWKGAQQASMSLQKNFPKARQYFFWAIVANYMAANIPTASDMDRRLFGGLAYKLVSKAASDVPADIDLKNTGRTLRSAEDVMLLLEVCKSQGKYQEALAVLDDPRTGIGSKIAGNSWDLVRGKLEILEASELWQEEWNYCLGLLQDARPANLQNTNRLPSSIFGAIGDDWRIWTGLFMAAGKLRTQENYRATEDIVRSYSSQAKVSRNAGLAMLRFYSQECATNAEKQDRLFESCENHFRDYSAKYVCFRDLEPYVGHLDSSRKARFLITTNACAKSASPKGDASEGAQVSWITSEINALKMDYHLVVSHDDNAYSRQLIDAFITSCLRLYKLSSPLGAKLPASERQPGDDACILAVMALIRLFKSGENTALLRGALLLELLLSRSKHNYDALLMLVRIYIYMGAGSLAMKHYAQLKVKNSQNATISWILYTRLSTIHPFPVDPHISFGQDKALCDPAYGLKVALEWQKGSEVQTSRGINQILHNGHYKTLVEALSFLDRSQQDLQKFINIIESRRIGRFTGSTSKEDYQDLLDQISPSVMDNRDEAVFPNCEAHDQPRFEEPLRCGPKPSRCWLRYQLQICRFLALVNKGPPLKEDHLADELGMDCDTTFNGCTVEENILSVLVERLQQGVFIIQVRETKGALPEQLLDYFRTVINEVDRWVCYMVERVETSLQDTTELAFALTARLETPGWRYLHSMFVDLESLQMIRFFLEDSVTRIRDSNMTDLKPYVKDAAPLKTKVLEAAASIRLAVTKLQKQLRGGGVVSELVEASIGHPENKKDSVALELRDLLGESWVEIKGADLLASWEDALDGVLRVKMT
;
A
#
# COMPACT_ATOMS: atom_id res chain seq x y z
N MET A 1 38.73 -26.35 -34.29
CA MET A 1 38.91 -26.81 -32.89
C MET A 1 38.14 -25.94 -31.92
N VAL A 2 38.49 -24.67 -31.71
CA VAL A 2 37.86 -23.76 -30.71
C VAL A 2 36.32 -23.84 -30.62
N LEU A 3 35.59 -23.72 -31.74
CA LEU A 3 34.11 -23.81 -31.76
C LEU A 3 33.53 -25.18 -31.36
N VAL A 4 34.32 -26.25 -31.42
CA VAL A 4 33.95 -27.62 -31.01
C VAL A 4 34.30 -27.82 -29.53
N GLU A 5 35.41 -27.28 -29.05
CA GLU A 5 35.81 -27.32 -27.64
C GLU A 5 34.81 -26.54 -26.77
N ASN A 6 34.36 -25.36 -27.19
CA ASN A 6 33.33 -24.59 -26.46
C ASN A 6 32.05 -25.42 -26.26
N LYS A 7 31.46 -25.97 -27.33
CA LYS A 7 30.25 -26.83 -27.24
C LYS A 7 30.45 -28.09 -26.39
N VAL A 8 31.66 -28.62 -26.32
CA VAL A 8 31.99 -29.80 -25.51
C VAL A 8 32.13 -29.42 -24.03
N ASN A 9 32.66 -28.24 -23.72
CA ASN A 9 32.72 -27.71 -22.36
C ASN A 9 31.33 -27.32 -21.87
N ASP A 10 30.53 -26.57 -22.64
CA ASP A 10 29.13 -26.22 -22.31
C ASP A 10 28.31 -27.43 -21.85
N ARG A 11 28.44 -28.57 -22.56
CA ARG A 11 27.75 -29.83 -22.21
C ARG A 11 28.27 -30.47 -20.92
N ARG A 12 29.56 -30.30 -20.58
CA ARG A 12 30.18 -30.80 -19.35
C ARG A 12 29.88 -29.90 -18.15
N ASP A 13 29.88 -28.58 -18.35
CA ASP A 13 29.50 -27.60 -17.34
C ASP A 13 28.02 -27.77 -16.97
N ARG A 14 27.15 -28.00 -17.97
CA ARG A 14 25.75 -28.39 -17.74
C ARG A 14 25.59 -29.65 -16.89
N GLN A 15 26.41 -30.69 -17.08
CA GLN A 15 26.36 -31.90 -16.23
C GLN A 15 26.74 -31.64 -14.77
N ILE A 16 27.60 -30.63 -14.52
CA ILE A 16 27.94 -30.23 -13.15
C ILE A 16 26.81 -29.37 -12.57
N GLN A 17 26.21 -28.48 -13.36
CA GLN A 17 25.06 -27.68 -12.94
C GLN A 17 23.84 -28.56 -12.63
N GLU A 18 23.51 -29.55 -13.46
CA GLU A 18 22.44 -30.52 -13.18
C GLU A 18 22.70 -31.32 -11.88
N ALA A 19 23.96 -31.62 -11.55
CA ALA A 19 24.32 -32.24 -10.28
C ALA A 19 24.24 -31.27 -9.08
N ILE A 20 24.49 -29.97 -9.29
CA ILE A 20 24.28 -28.88 -8.31
C ILE A 20 22.78 -28.70 -8.02
N ASP A 21 21.95 -28.65 -9.05
CA ASP A 21 20.50 -28.40 -8.96
C ASP A 21 19.78 -29.52 -8.19
N VAL A 22 20.21 -30.77 -8.38
CA VAL A 22 19.73 -31.96 -7.63
C VAL A 22 20.44 -32.11 -6.27
N ARG A 23 21.25 -31.13 -5.85
CA ARG A 23 22.03 -31.10 -4.59
C ARG A 23 23.01 -32.29 -4.40
N ASN A 24 23.45 -32.91 -5.49
CA ASN A 24 24.41 -34.02 -5.46
C ASN A 24 25.86 -33.51 -5.53
N TRP A 25 26.29 -32.83 -4.47
CA TRP A 25 27.61 -32.19 -4.35
C TRP A 25 28.78 -33.15 -4.60
N LYS A 26 28.65 -34.42 -4.18
CA LYS A 26 29.68 -35.46 -4.39
C LYS A 26 29.90 -35.78 -5.87
N GLN A 27 28.82 -35.89 -6.64
CA GLN A 27 28.90 -36.09 -8.08
C GLN A 27 29.47 -34.85 -8.79
N ALA A 28 28.98 -33.66 -8.45
CA ALA A 28 29.48 -32.39 -8.98
C ALA A 28 31.00 -32.25 -8.77
N LEU A 29 31.50 -32.49 -7.55
CA LEU A 29 32.92 -32.38 -7.24
C LEU A 29 33.76 -33.40 -8.01
N SER A 30 33.28 -34.65 -8.12
CA SER A 30 33.96 -35.70 -8.90
C SER A 30 34.08 -35.35 -10.38
N LEU A 31 33.08 -34.69 -10.97
CA LEU A 31 33.14 -34.20 -12.35
C LEU A 31 34.18 -33.09 -12.52
N CYS A 32 34.28 -32.14 -11.59
CA CYS A 32 35.32 -31.12 -11.59
C CYS A 32 36.72 -31.73 -11.49
N GLU A 33 36.96 -32.61 -10.51
CA GLU A 33 38.24 -33.28 -10.33
C GLU A 33 38.66 -34.13 -11.53
N LYS A 34 37.72 -34.80 -12.20
CA LYS A 34 37.99 -35.58 -13.41
C LYS A 34 38.45 -34.70 -14.59
N ARG A 35 37.98 -33.45 -14.68
CA ARG A 35 38.41 -32.48 -15.70
C ARG A 35 39.80 -31.91 -15.37
N LEU A 36 40.03 -31.52 -14.12
CA LEU A 36 41.35 -31.08 -13.64
C LEU A 36 42.42 -32.17 -13.85
N LYS A 37 42.12 -33.43 -13.50
CA LYS A 37 43.01 -34.60 -13.73
C LYS A 37 43.27 -34.89 -15.22
N LYS A 38 42.40 -34.43 -16.12
CA LYS A 38 42.58 -34.51 -17.59
C LYS A 38 43.35 -33.32 -18.18
N GLY A 39 43.87 -32.42 -17.33
CA GLY A 39 44.72 -31.31 -17.74
C GLY A 39 44.00 -30.00 -18.05
N GLU A 40 42.68 -29.91 -17.82
CA GLU A 40 41.96 -28.64 -17.94
C GLU A 40 42.37 -27.69 -16.80
N LYS A 41 42.85 -26.49 -17.16
CA LYS A 41 43.31 -25.45 -16.23
C LYS A 41 42.55 -24.14 -16.42
N SER A 42 41.26 -24.21 -16.74
CA SER A 42 40.41 -23.04 -16.95
C SER A 42 40.06 -22.37 -15.61
N ASP A 43 40.00 -21.04 -15.63
CA ASP A 43 39.60 -20.24 -14.45
C ASP A 43 38.14 -20.57 -14.09
N HIS A 44 37.29 -20.74 -15.11
CA HIS A 44 35.90 -21.19 -15.00
C HIS A 44 35.78 -22.48 -14.18
N LEU A 45 36.49 -23.55 -14.56
CA LEU A 45 36.45 -24.84 -13.83
C LEU A 45 36.97 -24.72 -12.39
N SER A 46 37.96 -23.84 -12.18
CA SER A 46 38.57 -23.62 -10.87
C SER A 46 37.60 -22.92 -9.91
N VAL A 47 36.92 -21.87 -10.38
CA VAL A 47 35.84 -21.19 -9.66
C VAL A 47 34.64 -22.12 -9.44
N LEU A 48 34.25 -22.89 -10.45
CA LEU A 48 33.11 -23.81 -10.39
C LEU A 48 33.36 -24.98 -9.42
N LYS A 49 34.62 -25.45 -9.28
CA LYS A 49 35.03 -26.33 -8.18
C LYS A 49 34.84 -25.67 -6.82
N ALA A 50 35.25 -24.40 -6.65
CA ALA A 50 35.11 -23.70 -5.38
C ALA A 50 33.63 -23.49 -4.99
N ARG A 51 32.75 -23.14 -5.94
CA ARG A 51 31.29 -23.08 -5.75
C ARG A 51 30.72 -24.40 -5.23
N VAL A 52 31.13 -25.51 -5.83
CA VAL A 52 30.72 -26.86 -5.40
C VAL A 52 31.24 -27.18 -3.99
N LEU A 53 32.48 -26.78 -3.65
CA LEU A 53 33.06 -26.98 -2.32
C LEU A 53 32.33 -26.18 -1.22
N LEU A 54 31.97 -24.91 -1.49
CA LEU A 54 31.13 -24.10 -0.60
C LEU A 54 29.73 -24.70 -0.38
N SER A 55 29.18 -25.36 -1.41
CA SER A 55 27.82 -25.94 -1.36
C SER A 55 27.72 -27.21 -0.49
N PHE A 56 28.84 -27.76 -0.01
CA PHE A 56 28.80 -28.87 0.96
C PHE A 56 28.36 -28.39 2.35
N PRO A 57 27.60 -29.20 3.12
CA PRO A 57 27.30 -28.93 4.53
C PRO A 57 28.46 -29.23 5.49
N ASP A 58 29.64 -29.60 4.97
CA ASP A 58 30.77 -30.15 5.72
C ASP A 58 31.89 -29.10 5.84
N SER A 59 32.19 -28.66 7.07
CA SER A 59 33.06 -27.50 7.35
C SER A 59 34.48 -27.58 6.74
N PRO A 60 35.18 -28.74 6.68
CA PRO A 60 36.49 -28.84 6.03
C PRO A 60 36.44 -28.57 4.52
N ARG A 61 35.36 -29.00 3.84
CA ARG A 61 35.17 -28.76 2.41
C ARG A 61 34.81 -27.30 2.13
N GLN A 62 33.99 -26.70 2.98
CA GLN A 62 33.72 -25.25 2.92
C GLN A 62 34.99 -24.43 3.14
N ARG A 63 35.84 -24.80 4.12
CA ARG A 63 37.16 -24.18 4.32
C ARG A 63 38.03 -24.29 3.06
N GLN A 64 38.15 -25.49 2.47
CA GLN A 64 38.86 -25.66 1.21
C GLN A 64 38.27 -24.79 0.08
N GLY A 65 36.95 -24.64 -0.01
CA GLY A 65 36.30 -23.74 -0.96
C GLY A 65 36.66 -22.27 -0.74
N ARG A 66 36.73 -21.83 0.53
CA ARG A 66 37.20 -20.48 0.90
C ARG A 66 38.68 -20.28 0.58
N ASP A 67 39.53 -21.27 0.83
CA ASP A 67 40.96 -21.23 0.52
C ASP A 67 41.21 -21.17 -1.01
N ASP A 68 40.48 -21.97 -1.79
CA ASP A 68 40.47 -21.93 -3.25
C ASP A 68 40.05 -20.53 -3.76
N ILE A 69 39.00 -19.92 -3.17
CA ILE A 69 38.55 -18.56 -3.51
C ILE A 69 39.62 -17.53 -3.18
N ASN A 70 40.22 -17.57 -1.99
CA ASN A 70 41.29 -16.65 -1.59
C ASN A 70 42.50 -16.74 -2.55
N ALA A 71 42.87 -17.94 -2.99
CA ALA A 71 43.89 -18.14 -4.01
C ALA A 71 43.50 -17.55 -5.37
N LEU A 72 42.25 -17.70 -5.79
CA LEU A 72 41.71 -17.11 -7.03
C LEU A 72 41.65 -15.57 -6.96
N LEU A 73 41.32 -15.00 -5.80
CA LEU A 73 41.35 -13.55 -5.56
C LEU A 73 42.77 -12.98 -5.61
N GLN A 74 43.77 -13.69 -5.09
CA GLN A 74 45.16 -13.21 -5.03
C GLN A 74 45.97 -13.46 -6.30
N ARG A 75 45.44 -14.26 -7.24
CA ARG A 75 46.13 -14.66 -8.48
C ARG A 75 46.57 -13.48 -9.36
N ASP A 76 47.70 -13.66 -10.04
CA ASP A 76 48.23 -12.78 -11.08
C ASP A 76 48.64 -13.62 -12.31
N PRO A 77 48.25 -13.27 -13.56
CA PRO A 77 47.29 -12.22 -13.92
C PRO A 77 45.88 -12.50 -13.36
N PRO A 78 45.08 -11.44 -13.08
CA PRO A 78 43.72 -11.58 -12.60
C PRO A 78 42.81 -12.29 -13.63
N ILE A 79 41.75 -12.93 -13.12
CA ILE A 79 40.72 -13.58 -13.94
C ILE A 79 40.03 -12.52 -14.80
N THR A 80 39.99 -12.73 -16.11
CA THR A 80 39.26 -11.87 -17.08
C THR A 80 38.12 -12.60 -17.79
N ASP A 81 37.91 -13.89 -17.51
CA ASP A 81 36.78 -14.62 -18.07
C ASP A 81 35.48 -14.20 -17.39
N VAL A 82 34.52 -13.71 -18.18
CA VAL A 82 33.25 -13.16 -17.69
C VAL A 82 32.47 -14.19 -16.88
N GLN A 83 32.39 -15.44 -17.36
CA GLN A 83 31.63 -16.49 -16.67
C GLN A 83 32.29 -16.87 -15.34
N ALA A 84 33.63 -17.00 -15.31
CA ALA A 84 34.38 -17.24 -14.09
C ALA A 84 34.19 -16.10 -13.06
N ILE A 85 34.22 -14.83 -13.48
CA ILE A 85 33.97 -13.69 -12.58
C ILE A 85 32.54 -13.72 -12.04
N VAL A 86 31.54 -14.03 -12.88
CA VAL A 86 30.14 -14.15 -12.46
C VAL A 86 29.96 -15.21 -11.37
N ILE A 87 30.53 -16.40 -11.55
CA ILE A 87 30.42 -17.49 -10.56
C ILE A 87 31.26 -17.16 -9.31
N LEU A 88 32.40 -16.48 -9.46
CA LEU A 88 33.24 -16.08 -8.31
C LEU A 88 32.52 -15.04 -7.44
N GLU A 89 31.80 -14.11 -8.05
CA GLU A 89 30.93 -13.17 -7.34
C GLU A 89 29.80 -13.89 -6.58
N GLU A 90 29.17 -14.91 -7.16
CA GLU A 90 28.18 -15.73 -6.44
C GLU A 90 28.81 -16.43 -5.22
N CYS A 91 30.03 -16.97 -5.37
CA CYS A 91 30.77 -17.59 -4.28
C CYS A 91 31.13 -16.59 -3.17
N LEU A 92 31.52 -15.36 -3.53
CA LEU A 92 31.79 -14.29 -2.58
C LEU A 92 30.55 -13.92 -1.75
N ARG A 93 29.37 -13.86 -2.36
CA ARG A 93 28.11 -13.64 -1.63
C ARG A 93 27.77 -14.79 -0.67
N GLN A 94 28.05 -16.04 -1.06
CA GLN A 94 27.88 -17.20 -0.19
C GLN A 94 28.79 -17.20 1.05
N ILE A 95 29.86 -16.39 1.04
CA ILE A 95 30.76 -16.21 2.19
C ILE A 95 30.66 -14.81 2.81
N GLU A 96 29.56 -14.09 2.52
CA GLU A 96 29.22 -12.78 3.09
C GLU A 96 30.27 -11.68 2.81
N ALA A 97 31.02 -11.79 1.72
CA ALA A 97 31.97 -10.77 1.30
C ALA A 97 31.28 -9.44 0.95
N THR A 98 31.95 -8.34 1.26
CA THR A 98 31.44 -6.99 1.03
C THR A 98 31.37 -6.64 -0.45
N ASP A 99 30.49 -5.69 -0.81
CA ASP A 99 30.40 -5.17 -2.18
C ASP A 99 31.72 -4.54 -2.67
N ALA A 100 32.56 -4.03 -1.75
CA ALA A 100 33.89 -3.53 -2.06
C ALA A 100 34.83 -4.66 -2.51
N GLU A 101 34.86 -5.78 -1.79
CA GLU A 101 35.68 -6.96 -2.15
C GLU A 101 35.23 -7.58 -3.47
N ILE A 102 33.92 -7.64 -3.72
CA ILE A 102 33.36 -8.04 -5.02
C ILE A 102 33.81 -7.07 -6.13
N GLY A 103 33.77 -5.76 -5.86
CA GLY A 103 34.21 -4.71 -6.80
C GLY A 103 35.66 -4.85 -7.24
N VAL A 104 36.57 -5.22 -6.33
CA VAL A 104 38.00 -5.39 -6.62
C VAL A 104 38.27 -6.42 -7.72
N ILE A 105 37.48 -7.50 -7.83
CA ILE A 105 37.66 -8.50 -8.90
C ILE A 105 37.43 -7.84 -10.27
N TRP A 106 36.28 -7.15 -10.40
CA TRP A 106 35.89 -6.47 -11.64
C TRP A 106 36.87 -5.36 -11.99
N GLU A 107 37.29 -4.54 -11.02
CA GLU A 107 38.32 -3.52 -11.23
C GLU A 107 39.62 -4.10 -11.78
N ARG A 108 40.10 -5.23 -11.25
CA ARG A 108 41.34 -5.87 -11.70
C ARG A 108 41.20 -6.46 -13.11
N ALA A 109 40.07 -7.09 -13.41
CA ALA A 109 39.77 -7.62 -14.75
C ALA A 109 39.73 -6.49 -15.80
N VAL A 110 39.00 -5.41 -15.50
CA VAL A 110 38.88 -4.23 -16.37
C VAL A 110 40.20 -3.49 -16.52
N ARG A 111 41.02 -3.39 -15.46
CA ARG A 111 42.34 -2.77 -15.53
C ARG A 111 43.31 -3.53 -16.44
N LEU A 112 43.17 -4.86 -16.54
CA LEU A 112 43.93 -5.68 -17.48
C LEU A 112 43.39 -5.59 -18.92
N ARG A 113 42.07 -5.41 -19.10
CA ARG A 113 41.41 -5.28 -20.42
C ARG A 113 40.57 -4.00 -20.54
N PRO A 114 41.16 -2.80 -20.53
CA PRO A 114 40.42 -1.53 -20.51
C PRO A 114 39.69 -1.20 -21.83
N GLN A 115 39.93 -1.97 -22.90
CA GLN A 115 39.26 -1.85 -24.20
C GLN A 115 38.16 -2.91 -24.40
N ASP A 116 37.92 -3.76 -23.40
CA ASP A 116 36.82 -4.73 -23.39
C ASP A 116 35.54 -4.02 -22.94
N GLU A 117 34.68 -3.67 -23.91
CA GLU A 117 33.44 -2.92 -23.70
C GLU A 117 32.36 -3.79 -23.07
N GLU A 118 32.32 -5.08 -23.42
CA GLU A 118 31.36 -6.05 -22.89
C GLU A 118 31.63 -6.32 -21.40
N LEU A 119 32.89 -6.56 -21.02
CA LEU A 119 33.31 -6.75 -19.62
C LEU A 119 32.95 -5.53 -18.74
N GLN A 120 33.19 -4.31 -19.23
CA GLN A 120 32.90 -3.08 -18.48
C GLN A 120 31.40 -2.75 -18.43
N THR A 121 30.67 -3.00 -19.53
CA THR A 121 29.22 -2.82 -19.56
C THR A 121 28.54 -3.81 -18.62
N LEU A 122 28.98 -5.07 -18.59
CA LEU A 122 28.45 -6.06 -17.65
C LEU A 122 28.74 -5.71 -16.19
N TRP A 123 29.97 -5.23 -15.89
CA TRP A 123 30.31 -4.75 -14.54
C TRP A 123 29.37 -3.63 -14.10
N PHE A 124 29.12 -2.66 -14.98
CA PHE A 124 28.17 -1.57 -14.74
C PHE A 124 26.74 -2.10 -14.55
N SER A 125 26.19 -2.83 -15.53
CA SER A 125 24.82 -3.33 -15.53
C SER A 125 24.50 -4.18 -14.31
N LYS A 126 25.40 -5.07 -13.89
CA LYS A 126 25.24 -5.87 -12.67
C LYS A 126 25.12 -5.01 -11.41
N ASN A 127 25.98 -4.01 -11.26
CA ASN A 127 25.91 -3.10 -10.11
C ASN A 127 24.66 -2.23 -10.17
N PHE A 128 24.25 -1.80 -11.36
CA PHE A 128 23.10 -0.94 -11.56
C PHE A 128 21.76 -1.66 -11.26
N GLU A 129 21.54 -2.86 -11.80
CA GLU A 129 20.36 -3.70 -11.51
C GLU A 129 20.22 -4.01 -10.02
N GLN A 130 21.35 -4.18 -9.33
CA GLN A 130 21.40 -4.53 -7.91
C GLN A 130 21.42 -3.29 -7.00
N ARG A 131 21.29 -2.08 -7.57
CA ARG A 131 21.34 -0.78 -6.87
C ARG A 131 22.61 -0.58 -6.04
N ARG A 132 23.72 -1.19 -6.46
CA ARG A 132 25.07 -1.04 -5.88
C ARG A 132 25.73 0.22 -6.40
N TRP A 133 25.18 1.36 -6.01
CA TRP A 133 25.46 2.64 -6.68
C TRP A 133 26.93 3.05 -6.67
N LYS A 134 27.70 2.75 -5.61
CA LYS A 134 29.15 3.01 -5.59
C LYS A 134 29.90 2.18 -6.65
N GLY A 135 29.60 0.90 -6.81
CA GLY A 135 30.17 0.05 -7.87
C GLY A 135 29.72 0.48 -9.27
N ALA A 136 28.46 0.87 -9.44
CA ALA A 136 27.95 1.42 -10.70
C ALA A 136 28.62 2.77 -11.05
N GLN A 137 28.93 3.59 -10.04
CA GLN A 137 29.66 4.84 -10.20
C GLN A 137 31.10 4.57 -10.67
N GLN A 138 31.82 3.64 -10.04
CA GLN A 138 33.18 3.26 -10.47
C GLN A 138 33.19 2.71 -11.90
N ALA A 139 32.25 1.81 -12.22
CA ALA A 139 32.13 1.19 -13.54
C ALA A 139 31.80 2.20 -14.65
N SER A 140 30.84 3.10 -14.40
CA SER A 140 30.48 4.16 -15.36
C SER A 140 31.59 5.19 -15.55
N MET A 141 32.33 5.53 -14.49
CA MET A 141 33.53 6.38 -14.61
C MET A 141 34.64 5.72 -15.43
N SER A 142 34.81 4.40 -15.34
CA SER A 142 35.71 3.63 -16.22
C SER A 142 35.23 3.66 -17.68
N LEU A 143 33.95 3.34 -17.92
CA LEU A 143 33.34 3.34 -19.25
C LEU A 143 33.48 4.70 -19.96
N GLN A 144 33.12 5.81 -19.30
CA GLN A 144 33.21 7.14 -19.92
C GLN A 144 34.65 7.63 -20.15
N LYS A 145 35.64 7.03 -19.47
CA LYS A 145 37.06 7.30 -19.67
C LYS A 145 37.62 6.50 -20.85
N ASN A 146 37.29 5.21 -20.90
CA ASN A 146 37.85 4.28 -21.88
C ASN A 146 37.15 4.35 -23.25
N PHE A 147 35.84 4.64 -23.28
CA PHE A 147 35.03 4.75 -24.49
C PHE A 147 34.46 6.17 -24.66
N PRO A 148 35.30 7.22 -24.78
CA PRO A 148 34.87 8.60 -24.59
C PRO A 148 33.92 9.14 -25.66
N LYS A 149 33.79 8.45 -26.81
CA LYS A 149 32.89 8.74 -27.92
C LYS A 149 31.45 8.29 -27.67
N ALA A 150 31.23 7.29 -26.82
CA ALA A 150 29.90 6.77 -26.53
C ALA A 150 29.22 7.65 -25.47
N ARG A 151 28.38 8.60 -25.94
CA ARG A 151 27.66 9.55 -25.09
C ARG A 151 26.92 8.89 -23.93
N GLN A 152 26.31 7.72 -24.15
CA GLN A 152 25.53 7.00 -23.13
C GLN A 152 26.32 6.79 -21.84
N TYR A 153 27.60 6.43 -21.91
CA TYR A 153 28.44 6.19 -20.72
C TYR A 153 28.71 7.47 -19.93
N PHE A 154 28.75 8.64 -20.59
CA PHE A 154 28.85 9.92 -19.89
C PHE A 154 27.57 10.22 -19.08
N PHE A 155 26.40 9.93 -19.65
CA PHE A 155 25.12 10.10 -18.94
C PHE A 155 24.89 9.03 -17.88
N TRP A 156 25.30 7.78 -18.11
CA TRP A 156 25.32 6.75 -17.07
C TRP A 156 26.22 7.13 -15.90
N ALA A 157 27.34 7.83 -16.15
CA ALA A 157 28.16 8.38 -15.08
C ALA A 157 27.45 9.52 -14.32
N ILE A 158 26.71 10.42 -14.99
CA ILE A 158 25.87 11.43 -14.31
C ILE A 158 24.84 10.73 -13.40
N VAL A 159 24.08 9.79 -13.96
CA VAL A 159 23.04 9.03 -13.25
C VAL A 159 23.64 8.24 -12.08
N ALA A 160 24.72 7.48 -12.27
CA ALA A 160 25.30 6.67 -11.20
C ALA A 160 25.88 7.52 -10.06
N ASN A 161 26.49 8.68 -10.37
CA ASN A 161 26.90 9.64 -9.34
C ASN A 161 25.67 10.25 -8.62
N TYR A 162 24.61 10.61 -9.34
CA TYR A 162 23.36 11.10 -8.74
C TYR A 162 22.73 10.06 -7.79
N MET A 163 22.61 8.81 -8.22
CA MET A 163 22.07 7.74 -7.38
C MET A 163 22.96 7.46 -6.16
N ALA A 164 24.28 7.43 -6.34
CA ALA A 164 25.24 7.24 -5.24
C ALA A 164 25.22 8.38 -4.20
N ALA A 165 24.82 9.60 -4.62
CA ALA A 165 24.64 10.73 -3.72
C ALA A 165 23.32 10.70 -2.94
N ASN A 166 22.26 10.13 -3.51
CA ASN A 166 20.90 10.22 -2.97
C ASN A 166 20.42 8.95 -2.23
N ILE A 167 21.32 8.00 -1.92
CA ILE A 167 21.02 6.85 -1.07
C ILE A 167 20.75 7.32 0.38
N PRO A 168 19.74 6.78 1.09
CA PRO A 168 19.55 7.07 2.52
C PRO A 168 20.81 6.81 3.37
N THR A 169 21.57 5.76 3.06
CA THR A 169 22.80 5.35 3.76
C THR A 169 24.08 6.06 3.30
N ALA A 170 24.00 7.02 2.35
CA ALA A 170 25.18 7.77 1.91
C ALA A 170 25.70 8.68 3.03
N SER A 171 27.02 8.69 3.26
CA SER A 171 27.64 9.64 4.19
C SER A 171 27.60 11.06 3.64
N ASP A 172 27.69 12.10 4.49
CA ASP A 172 27.74 13.48 4.00
C ASP A 172 28.95 13.76 3.08
N MET A 173 30.03 12.99 3.25
CA MET A 173 31.17 13.02 2.33
C MET A 173 30.80 12.42 0.97
N ASP A 174 30.12 11.27 0.92
CA ASP A 174 29.62 10.67 -0.31
C ASP A 174 28.63 11.59 -1.02
N ARG A 175 27.67 12.17 -0.29
CA ARG A 175 26.66 13.12 -0.81
C ARG A 175 27.33 14.30 -1.52
N ARG A 176 28.31 14.94 -0.87
CA ARG A 176 29.08 16.07 -1.43
C ARG A 176 29.97 15.64 -2.60
N LEU A 177 30.61 14.48 -2.51
CA LEU A 177 31.54 13.99 -3.54
C LEU A 177 30.81 13.58 -4.82
N PHE A 178 29.87 12.65 -4.72
CA PHE A 178 29.15 12.13 -5.88
C PHE A 178 28.13 13.14 -6.41
N GLY A 179 27.41 13.86 -5.54
CA GLY A 179 26.49 14.92 -5.95
C GLY A 179 27.21 16.04 -6.69
N GLY A 180 28.34 16.51 -6.14
CA GLY A 180 29.19 17.50 -6.78
C GLY A 180 29.82 17.03 -8.09
N LEU A 181 30.05 15.72 -8.27
CA LEU A 181 30.54 15.15 -9.53
C LEU A 181 29.42 15.01 -10.57
N ALA A 182 28.23 14.54 -10.19
CA ALA A 182 27.06 14.49 -11.06
C ALA A 182 26.74 15.89 -11.61
N TYR A 183 26.70 16.88 -10.72
CA TYR A 183 26.49 18.29 -11.05
C TYR A 183 27.55 18.82 -12.04
N LYS A 184 28.85 18.63 -11.76
CA LYS A 184 29.93 19.06 -12.68
C LYS A 184 29.81 18.42 -14.07
N LEU A 185 29.42 17.15 -14.14
CA LEU A 185 29.26 16.43 -15.40
C LEU A 185 28.04 16.93 -16.20
N VAL A 186 26.90 17.14 -15.54
CA VAL A 186 25.66 17.58 -16.21
C VAL A 186 25.68 19.07 -16.58
N SER A 187 26.24 19.94 -15.74
CA SER A 187 26.45 21.36 -16.10
C SER A 187 27.41 21.50 -17.27
N LYS A 188 28.42 20.62 -17.39
CA LYS A 188 29.26 20.53 -18.58
C LYS A 188 28.48 20.05 -19.82
N ALA A 189 27.57 19.09 -19.66
CA ALA A 189 26.70 18.64 -20.76
C ALA A 189 25.82 19.79 -21.30
N ALA A 190 25.42 20.73 -20.45
CA ALA A 190 24.69 21.95 -20.82
C ALA A 190 25.62 23.00 -21.47
N SER A 191 26.80 23.27 -20.90
CA SER A 191 27.73 24.28 -21.45
C SER A 191 28.25 23.90 -22.84
N ASP A 192 28.46 22.61 -23.09
CA ASP A 192 29.01 22.09 -24.34
C ASP A 192 27.97 22.07 -25.50
N VAL A 193 26.72 22.50 -25.26
CA VAL A 193 25.67 22.60 -26.30
C VAL A 193 26.02 23.70 -27.32
N PRO A 194 26.27 23.36 -28.60
CA PRO A 194 26.63 24.34 -29.61
C PRO A 194 25.45 25.23 -30.02
N ALA A 195 25.77 26.38 -30.61
CA ALA A 195 24.78 27.33 -31.12
C ALA A 195 24.04 26.83 -32.38
N ASP A 196 24.71 26.02 -33.21
CA ASP A 196 24.08 25.34 -34.35
C ASP A 196 23.68 23.91 -33.96
N ILE A 197 22.39 23.60 -34.06
CA ILE A 197 21.79 22.41 -33.47
C ILE A 197 21.52 21.36 -34.57
N ASP A 198 22.59 20.64 -34.94
CA ASP A 198 22.47 19.29 -35.54
C ASP A 198 22.53 18.24 -34.43
N LEU A 199 21.36 17.78 -33.99
CA LEU A 199 21.18 16.79 -32.91
C LEU A 199 21.91 15.45 -33.17
N LYS A 200 22.38 15.18 -34.40
CA LYS A 200 23.04 13.92 -34.77
C LYS A 200 24.53 13.87 -34.44
N ASN A 201 25.21 15.01 -34.30
CA ASN A 201 26.68 15.07 -34.18
C ASN A 201 27.22 15.76 -32.91
N THR A 202 26.36 16.23 -32.00
CA THR A 202 26.79 16.91 -30.76
C THR A 202 27.31 15.92 -29.72
N GLY A 203 28.57 16.07 -29.27
CA GLY A 203 29.31 15.06 -28.49
C GLY A 203 28.68 14.62 -27.16
N ARG A 204 29.15 15.19 -26.03
CA ARG A 204 28.70 14.86 -24.66
C ARG A 204 27.62 15.83 -24.14
N THR A 205 26.78 16.33 -25.04
CA THR A 205 25.84 17.42 -24.74
C THR A 205 24.46 16.92 -24.33
N LEU A 206 23.62 17.80 -23.82
CA LEU A 206 22.16 17.59 -23.82
C LEU A 206 21.64 17.41 -25.26
N ARG A 207 20.61 16.59 -25.45
CA ARG A 207 19.99 16.26 -26.75
C ARG A 207 18.46 16.10 -26.69
N SER A 208 17.87 15.83 -25.52
CA SER A 208 16.43 15.66 -25.31
C SER A 208 15.95 16.36 -24.02
N ALA A 209 14.62 16.47 -23.87
CA ALA A 209 13.99 16.95 -22.64
C ALA A 209 14.34 16.08 -21.41
N GLU A 210 14.52 14.75 -21.59
CA GLU A 210 14.94 13.84 -20.51
C GLU A 210 16.33 14.20 -19.95
N ASP A 211 17.26 14.64 -20.81
CA ASP A 211 18.58 15.10 -20.35
C ASP A 211 18.46 16.39 -19.51
N VAL A 212 17.55 17.29 -19.90
CA VAL A 212 17.27 18.53 -19.17
C VAL A 212 16.58 18.21 -17.84
N MET A 213 15.62 17.29 -17.80
CA MET A 213 14.97 16.85 -16.55
C MET A 213 15.99 16.20 -15.58
N LEU A 214 16.92 15.39 -16.08
CA LEU A 214 18.03 14.87 -15.26
C LEU A 214 18.91 16.01 -14.70
N LEU A 215 19.18 17.05 -15.47
CA LEU A 215 19.88 18.24 -14.99
C LEU A 215 19.08 18.93 -13.87
N LEU A 216 17.76 19.08 -14.01
CA LEU A 216 16.91 19.68 -12.97
C LEU A 216 16.99 18.88 -11.67
N GLU A 217 16.85 17.56 -11.71
CA GLU A 217 16.94 16.70 -10.51
C GLU A 217 18.32 16.76 -9.84
N VAL A 218 19.40 16.72 -10.64
CA VAL A 218 20.76 16.90 -10.11
C VAL A 218 20.92 18.27 -9.45
N CYS A 219 20.51 19.36 -10.10
CA CYS A 219 20.60 20.70 -9.54
C CYS A 219 19.73 20.87 -8.28
N LYS A 220 18.50 20.32 -8.27
CA LYS A 220 17.57 20.30 -7.13
C LYS A 220 18.20 19.60 -5.93
N SER A 221 18.78 18.40 -6.12
CA SER A 221 19.50 17.66 -5.06
C SER A 221 20.77 18.35 -4.54
N GLN A 222 21.30 19.35 -5.24
CA GLN A 222 22.51 20.10 -4.87
C GLN A 222 22.22 21.56 -4.45
N GLY A 223 20.94 21.97 -4.38
CA GLY A 223 20.55 23.35 -4.08
C GLY A 223 20.95 24.37 -5.16
N LYS A 224 21.15 23.93 -6.40
CA LYS A 224 21.63 24.72 -7.54
C LYS A 224 20.50 25.31 -8.39
N TYR A 225 19.47 25.84 -7.73
CA TYR A 225 18.23 26.28 -8.36
C TYR A 225 18.45 27.38 -9.41
N GLN A 226 19.28 28.39 -9.11
CA GLN A 226 19.57 29.50 -10.03
C GLN A 226 20.18 29.04 -11.36
N GLU A 227 21.02 28.00 -11.34
CA GLU A 227 21.62 27.44 -12.56
C GLU A 227 20.60 26.59 -13.34
N ALA A 228 19.70 25.88 -12.65
CA ALA A 228 18.59 25.18 -13.29
C ALA A 228 17.63 26.15 -14.00
N LEU A 229 17.32 27.30 -13.38
CA LEU A 229 16.52 28.37 -14.00
C LEU A 229 17.23 28.96 -15.22
N ALA A 230 18.53 29.25 -15.13
CA ALA A 230 19.32 29.74 -16.25
C ALA A 230 19.34 28.74 -17.44
N VAL A 231 19.42 27.43 -17.19
CA VAL A 231 19.34 26.39 -18.23
C VAL A 231 17.95 26.32 -18.86
N LEU A 232 16.89 26.56 -18.08
CA LEU A 232 15.49 26.57 -18.55
C LEU A 232 15.12 27.81 -19.36
N ASP A 233 15.83 28.91 -19.16
CA ASP A 233 15.65 30.19 -19.88
C ASP A 233 16.65 30.41 -21.04
N ASP A 234 17.73 29.63 -21.14
CA ASP A 234 18.66 29.68 -22.28
C ASP A 234 17.97 29.21 -23.58
N PRO A 235 18.01 29.98 -24.69
CA PRO A 235 17.34 29.60 -25.95
C PRO A 235 17.78 28.26 -26.57
N ARG A 236 18.94 27.71 -26.18
CA ARG A 236 19.52 26.48 -26.73
C ARG A 236 19.09 25.22 -25.96
N THR A 237 18.87 25.34 -24.65
CA THR A 237 18.55 24.21 -23.74
C THR A 237 17.20 24.33 -23.07
N GLY A 238 16.67 25.54 -22.96
CA GLY A 238 15.44 25.89 -22.28
C GLY A 238 14.17 25.45 -22.99
N ILE A 239 13.02 25.74 -22.40
CA ILE A 239 11.72 25.12 -22.72
C ILE A 239 11.34 25.22 -24.21
N GLY A 240 11.58 26.37 -24.84
CA GLY A 240 11.30 26.62 -26.26
C GLY A 240 12.38 26.14 -27.24
N SER A 241 13.43 25.46 -26.76
CA SER A 241 14.55 25.00 -27.58
C SER A 241 14.23 23.70 -28.34
N LYS A 242 15.03 23.41 -29.38
CA LYS A 242 14.97 22.11 -30.09
C LYS A 242 15.30 20.91 -29.20
N ILE A 243 16.07 21.09 -28.11
CA ILE A 243 16.45 20.04 -27.16
C ILE A 243 15.27 19.72 -26.23
N ALA A 244 14.66 20.76 -25.66
CA ALA A 244 13.46 20.64 -24.82
C ALA A 244 12.22 20.18 -25.59
N GLY A 245 12.19 20.37 -26.92
CA GLY A 245 11.13 19.88 -27.79
C GLY A 245 9.75 20.45 -27.45
N ASN A 246 9.69 21.65 -26.89
CA ASN A 246 8.47 22.29 -26.37
C ASN A 246 7.74 21.49 -25.26
N SER A 247 8.48 20.70 -24.47
CA SER A 247 7.87 19.86 -23.42
C SER A 247 7.23 20.67 -22.28
N TRP A 248 5.94 20.41 -22.03
CA TRP A 248 5.21 20.99 -20.89
C TRP A 248 5.68 20.45 -19.53
N ASP A 249 6.34 19.28 -19.50
CA ASP A 249 6.97 18.79 -18.27
C ASP A 249 8.12 19.70 -17.81
N LEU A 250 8.80 20.40 -18.72
CA LEU A 250 9.82 21.39 -18.36
C LEU A 250 9.20 22.72 -17.89
N VAL A 251 7.99 23.06 -18.34
CA VAL A 251 7.20 24.18 -17.78
C VAL A 251 6.85 23.90 -16.32
N ARG A 252 6.37 22.68 -16.03
CA ARG A 252 6.11 22.21 -14.65
C ARG A 252 7.39 22.06 -13.83
N GLY A 253 8.47 21.56 -14.44
CA GLY A 253 9.79 21.47 -13.81
C GLY A 253 10.35 22.85 -13.41
N LYS A 254 10.15 23.90 -14.22
CA LYS A 254 10.50 25.27 -13.82
C LYS A 254 9.75 25.71 -12.57
N LEU A 255 8.44 25.42 -12.51
CA LEU A 255 7.61 25.73 -11.36
C LEU A 255 8.10 25.01 -10.08
N GLU A 256 8.44 23.72 -10.16
CA GLU A 256 9.02 22.98 -9.03
C GLU A 256 10.36 23.56 -8.56
N ILE A 257 11.22 24.04 -9.47
CA ILE A 257 12.48 24.70 -9.10
C ILE A 257 12.22 26.06 -8.43
N LEU A 258 11.27 26.85 -8.93
CA LEU A 258 10.89 28.14 -8.34
C LEU A 258 10.34 27.95 -6.91
N GLU A 259 9.42 27.01 -6.72
CA GLU A 259 8.89 26.64 -5.39
C GLU A 259 9.99 26.16 -4.44
N ALA A 260 10.87 25.24 -4.89
CA ALA A 260 11.98 24.71 -4.08
C ALA A 260 13.07 25.76 -3.73
N SER A 261 13.09 26.87 -4.46
CA SER A 261 13.99 28.01 -4.24
C SER A 261 13.34 29.19 -3.52
N GLU A 262 12.04 29.08 -3.18
CA GLU A 262 11.22 30.12 -2.55
C GLU A 262 11.15 31.46 -3.34
N LEU A 263 11.34 31.42 -4.66
CA LEU A 263 11.33 32.59 -5.55
C LEU A 263 9.90 33.00 -5.95
N TRP A 264 9.05 33.25 -4.94
CA TRP A 264 7.61 33.46 -5.12
C TRP A 264 7.25 34.56 -6.14
N GLN A 265 8.00 35.67 -6.20
CA GLN A 265 7.70 36.75 -7.15
C GLN A 265 7.96 36.33 -8.62
N GLU A 266 9.00 35.53 -8.85
CA GLU A 266 9.31 34.98 -10.17
C GLU A 266 8.30 33.91 -10.57
N GLU A 267 7.91 33.05 -9.62
CA GLU A 267 6.82 32.09 -9.79
C GLU A 267 5.51 32.76 -10.18
N TRP A 268 5.11 33.79 -9.43
CA TRP A 268 3.88 34.54 -9.71
C TRP A 268 3.94 35.21 -11.09
N ASN A 269 5.04 35.88 -11.42
CA ASN A 269 5.27 36.50 -12.74
C ASN A 269 5.23 35.47 -13.88
N TYR A 270 5.77 34.27 -13.66
CA TYR A 270 5.81 33.18 -14.62
C TYR A 270 4.41 32.62 -14.86
N CYS A 271 3.74 32.16 -13.81
CA CYS A 271 2.39 31.59 -13.89
C CYS A 271 1.35 32.58 -14.43
N LEU A 272 1.36 33.84 -13.99
CA LEU A 272 0.46 34.87 -14.49
C LEU A 272 0.61 35.06 -16.00
N GLY A 273 1.85 35.10 -16.47
CA GLY A 273 2.15 35.32 -17.89
C GLY A 273 1.85 34.11 -18.77
N LEU A 274 2.09 32.89 -18.30
CA LEU A 274 1.67 31.68 -19.01
C LEU A 274 0.15 31.67 -19.22
N LEU A 275 -0.62 32.06 -18.20
CA LEU A 275 -2.07 32.20 -18.30
C LEU A 275 -2.48 33.37 -19.20
N GLN A 276 -1.78 34.51 -19.17
CA GLN A 276 -2.03 35.61 -20.09
C GLN A 276 -1.78 35.24 -21.56
N ASP A 277 -0.67 34.54 -21.84
CA ASP A 277 -0.24 34.09 -23.17
C ASP A 277 -1.17 32.98 -23.70
N ALA A 278 -1.62 32.07 -22.84
CA ALA A 278 -2.53 30.97 -23.17
C ALA A 278 -3.97 31.40 -23.57
N ARG A 279 -4.35 32.67 -23.39
CA ARG A 279 -5.69 33.14 -23.78
C ARG A 279 -5.85 33.17 -25.30
N PRO A 280 -7.00 32.74 -25.87
CA PRO A 280 -7.21 32.70 -27.33
C PRO A 280 -6.88 34.01 -28.08
N ALA A 281 -7.16 35.17 -27.46
CA ALA A 281 -6.86 36.49 -28.04
C ALA A 281 -5.34 36.81 -28.11
N ASN A 282 -4.52 36.13 -27.31
CA ASN A 282 -3.10 36.40 -27.14
C ASN A 282 -2.19 35.36 -27.82
N LEU A 283 -2.73 34.21 -28.25
CA LEU A 283 -1.98 33.09 -28.86
C LEU A 283 -1.10 33.47 -30.07
N GLN A 284 -1.42 34.56 -30.77
CA GLN A 284 -0.63 35.02 -31.93
C GLN A 284 0.48 36.01 -31.56
N ASN A 285 0.51 36.51 -30.32
CA ASN A 285 1.41 37.56 -29.81
C ASN A 285 2.22 37.10 -28.58
N THR A 286 2.42 35.79 -28.39
CA THR A 286 3.10 35.24 -27.21
C THR A 286 4.61 35.47 -27.28
N ASN A 287 5.16 36.26 -26.36
CA ASN A 287 6.58 36.62 -26.36
C ASN A 287 7.47 35.69 -25.52
N ARG A 288 6.90 34.83 -24.65
CA ARG A 288 7.66 34.00 -23.69
C ARG A 288 7.99 32.61 -24.20
N LEU A 289 7.02 31.95 -24.82
CA LEU A 289 7.14 30.61 -25.40
C LEU A 289 6.45 30.58 -26.78
N PRO A 290 6.84 29.65 -27.68
CA PRO A 290 6.18 29.48 -28.96
C PRO A 290 4.67 29.22 -28.82
N SER A 291 3.87 29.81 -29.70
CA SER A 291 2.40 29.62 -29.71
C SER A 291 1.97 28.16 -29.90
N SER A 292 2.83 27.33 -30.49
CA SER A 292 2.64 25.87 -30.59
C SER A 292 2.64 25.13 -29.24
N ILE A 293 3.15 25.75 -28.16
CA ILE A 293 3.06 25.21 -26.80
C ILE A 293 1.67 25.51 -26.20
N PHE A 294 1.14 26.71 -26.47
CA PHE A 294 -0.12 27.21 -25.94
C PHE A 294 -1.34 26.69 -26.72
N GLY A 295 -1.56 25.38 -26.67
CA GLY A 295 -2.84 24.78 -27.03
C GLY A 295 -3.84 24.80 -25.86
N ALA A 296 -4.77 23.85 -25.83
CA ALA A 296 -5.64 23.57 -24.67
C ALA A 296 -4.88 23.19 -23.37
N ILE A 297 -3.55 23.10 -23.45
CA ILE A 297 -2.63 22.76 -22.36
C ILE A 297 -2.31 23.99 -21.48
N GLY A 298 -2.41 25.21 -22.02
CA GLY A 298 -2.04 26.43 -21.28
C GLY A 298 -2.96 26.76 -20.10
N ASP A 299 -4.21 26.28 -20.14
CA ASP A 299 -5.14 26.29 -19.00
C ASP A 299 -4.89 25.07 -18.10
N ASP A 300 -3.70 24.99 -17.50
CA ASP A 300 -3.29 23.90 -16.61
C ASP A 300 -3.52 24.26 -15.13
N TRP A 301 -4.28 23.42 -14.42
CA TRP A 301 -4.54 23.59 -12.98
C TRP A 301 -3.26 23.68 -12.14
N ARG A 302 -2.14 23.06 -12.57
CA ARG A 302 -0.86 23.17 -11.87
C ARG A 302 -0.27 24.59 -11.92
N ILE A 303 -0.54 25.34 -12.98
CA ILE A 303 -0.11 26.75 -13.14
C ILE A 303 -1.03 27.67 -12.32
N TRP A 304 -2.34 27.39 -12.30
CA TRP A 304 -3.27 28.07 -11.38
C TRP A 304 -2.88 27.85 -9.91
N THR A 305 -2.58 26.62 -9.48
CA THR A 305 -2.21 26.37 -8.08
C THR A 305 -0.89 27.04 -7.68
N GLY A 306 0.10 27.10 -8.58
CA GLY A 306 1.32 27.88 -8.38
C GLY A 306 1.05 29.38 -8.26
N LEU A 307 0.29 29.98 -9.20
CA LEU A 307 -0.11 31.39 -9.12
C LEU A 307 -0.74 31.74 -7.76
N PHE A 308 -1.68 30.91 -7.27
CA PHE A 308 -2.32 31.11 -5.98
C PHE A 308 -1.40 30.86 -4.78
N MET A 309 -0.43 29.94 -4.89
CA MET A 309 0.57 29.69 -3.84
C MET A 309 1.50 30.88 -3.70
N ALA A 310 2.10 31.31 -4.81
CA ALA A 310 2.98 32.46 -4.88
C ALA A 310 2.30 33.76 -4.42
N ALA A 311 1.08 34.04 -4.88
CA ALA A 311 0.31 35.21 -4.43
C ALA A 311 0.07 35.19 -2.90
N GLY A 312 -0.31 34.03 -2.33
CA GLY A 312 -0.53 33.85 -0.89
C GLY A 312 0.74 33.92 -0.03
N LYS A 313 1.92 33.66 -0.62
CA LYS A 313 3.24 33.83 0.01
C LYS A 313 3.70 35.29 -0.02
N LEU A 314 3.46 36.01 -1.13
CA LEU A 314 3.88 37.40 -1.32
C LEU A 314 3.01 38.40 -0.55
N ARG A 315 1.69 38.16 -0.45
CA ARG A 315 0.72 38.98 0.31
C ARG A 315 0.68 40.47 -0.07
N THR A 316 1.09 40.81 -1.29
CA THR A 316 1.06 42.17 -1.84
C THR A 316 -0.31 42.46 -2.49
N GLN A 317 -0.84 43.66 -2.25
CA GLN A 317 -2.13 44.08 -2.81
C GLN A 317 -2.14 44.14 -4.34
N GLU A 318 -1.00 44.45 -4.97
CA GLU A 318 -0.81 44.47 -6.42
C GLU A 318 -0.97 43.07 -7.02
N ASN A 319 -0.17 42.10 -6.56
CA ASN A 319 -0.24 40.72 -7.03
C ASN A 319 -1.63 40.11 -6.77
N TYR A 320 -2.27 40.42 -5.65
CA TYR A 320 -3.63 39.98 -5.36
C TYR A 320 -4.63 40.52 -6.41
N ARG A 321 -4.59 41.81 -6.74
CA ARG A 321 -5.46 42.42 -7.77
C ARG A 321 -5.20 41.85 -9.16
N ALA A 322 -3.94 41.76 -9.59
CA ALA A 322 -3.60 41.20 -10.89
C ALA A 322 -3.94 39.69 -11.00
N THR A 323 -3.94 38.96 -9.87
CA THR A 323 -4.46 37.59 -9.78
C THR A 323 -5.98 37.57 -9.94
N GLU A 324 -6.70 38.49 -9.31
CA GLU A 324 -8.15 38.65 -9.49
C GLU A 324 -8.52 38.97 -10.95
N ASP A 325 -7.79 39.88 -11.57
CA ASP A 325 -8.02 40.34 -12.95
C ASP A 325 -7.82 39.20 -13.97
N ILE A 326 -6.77 38.38 -13.83
CA ILE A 326 -6.57 37.23 -14.74
C ILE A 326 -7.71 36.20 -14.57
N VAL A 327 -8.09 35.87 -13.33
CA VAL A 327 -9.19 34.95 -13.03
C VAL A 327 -10.50 35.45 -13.65
N ARG A 328 -10.89 36.71 -13.38
CA ARG A 328 -12.08 37.36 -13.95
C ARG A 328 -12.04 37.41 -15.48
N SER A 329 -10.88 37.60 -16.10
CA SER A 329 -10.72 37.62 -17.56
C SER A 329 -10.89 36.25 -18.23
N TYR A 330 -10.81 35.16 -17.46
CA TYR A 330 -11.16 33.82 -17.92
C TYR A 330 -12.66 33.55 -17.73
N SER A 331 -13.27 34.05 -16.65
CA SER A 331 -14.72 33.95 -16.41
C SER A 331 -15.58 34.80 -17.35
N SER A 332 -15.04 35.84 -17.97
CA SER A 332 -15.76 36.69 -18.94
C SER A 332 -15.72 36.17 -20.39
N GLN A 333 -15.08 35.03 -20.65
CA GLN A 333 -15.02 34.42 -21.98
C GLN A 333 -16.37 33.78 -22.35
N ALA A 334 -16.73 33.82 -23.64
CA ALA A 334 -17.98 33.25 -24.16
C ALA A 334 -18.14 31.73 -23.90
N LYS A 335 -17.05 31.04 -23.57
CA LYS A 335 -17.04 29.69 -23.00
C LYS A 335 -16.07 29.65 -21.83
N VAL A 336 -16.61 29.75 -20.61
CA VAL A 336 -15.84 29.63 -19.38
C VAL A 336 -15.28 28.21 -19.26
N SER A 337 -13.98 28.07 -18.96
CA SER A 337 -13.37 26.77 -18.72
C SER A 337 -13.67 26.28 -17.30
N ARG A 338 -13.65 24.96 -17.06
CA ARG A 338 -13.82 24.40 -15.71
C ARG A 338 -12.75 24.92 -14.74
N ASN A 339 -11.51 25.08 -15.22
CA ASN A 339 -10.43 25.63 -14.41
C ASN A 339 -10.65 27.10 -14.05
N ALA A 340 -11.26 27.90 -14.93
CA ALA A 340 -11.66 29.27 -14.62
C ALA A 340 -12.71 29.35 -13.49
N GLY A 341 -13.70 28.44 -13.50
CA GLY A 341 -14.67 28.31 -12.41
C GLY A 341 -14.01 27.92 -11.09
N LEU A 342 -13.15 26.89 -11.13
CA LEU A 342 -12.36 26.45 -9.97
C LEU A 342 -11.39 27.53 -9.46
N ALA A 343 -10.84 28.36 -10.35
CA ALA A 343 -9.96 29.46 -10.02
C ALA A 343 -10.70 30.58 -9.28
N MET A 344 -11.94 30.92 -9.69
CA MET A 344 -12.82 31.84 -8.95
C MET A 344 -13.13 31.32 -7.54
N LEU A 345 -13.55 30.06 -7.43
CA LEU A 345 -13.86 29.41 -6.16
C LEU A 345 -12.64 29.44 -5.20
N ARG A 346 -11.47 29.03 -5.70
CA ARG A 346 -10.22 29.02 -4.93
C ARG A 346 -9.72 30.42 -4.56
N PHE A 347 -9.92 31.41 -5.41
CA PHE A 347 -9.51 32.78 -5.13
C PHE A 347 -10.37 33.40 -4.02
N TYR A 348 -11.69 33.32 -4.15
CA TYR A 348 -12.58 33.90 -3.14
C TYR A 348 -12.65 33.11 -1.85
N SER A 349 -12.27 31.81 -1.82
CA SER A 349 -12.18 31.06 -0.55
C SER A 349 -10.99 31.50 0.32
N GLN A 350 -9.96 32.15 -0.23
CA GLN A 350 -8.83 32.65 0.55
C GLN A 350 -9.26 33.82 1.44
N GLU A 351 -9.11 33.65 2.76
CA GLU A 351 -9.40 34.67 3.79
C GLU A 351 -10.87 35.15 3.78
N CYS A 352 -11.81 34.34 3.27
CA CYS A 352 -13.22 34.71 3.24
C CYS A 352 -13.86 34.83 4.64
N ALA A 353 -13.42 34.04 5.62
CA ALA A 353 -14.03 34.00 6.96
C ALA A 353 -14.09 35.37 7.65
N THR A 354 -13.17 36.29 7.34
CA THR A 354 -13.11 37.65 7.90
C THR A 354 -13.56 38.74 6.91
N ASN A 355 -13.99 38.38 5.70
CA ASN A 355 -14.35 39.33 4.64
C ASN A 355 -15.72 38.98 4.02
N ALA A 356 -16.74 39.78 4.37
CA ALA A 356 -18.11 39.59 3.91
C ALA A 356 -18.28 39.70 2.38
N GLU A 357 -17.53 40.56 1.70
CA GLU A 357 -17.56 40.66 0.23
C GLU A 357 -17.01 39.39 -0.42
N LYS A 358 -15.88 38.85 0.10
CA LYS A 358 -15.37 37.56 -0.36
C LYS A 358 -16.34 36.41 -0.09
N GLN A 359 -17.05 36.41 1.05
CA GLN A 359 -18.11 35.41 1.33
C GLN A 359 -19.24 35.47 0.30
N ASP A 360 -19.71 36.68 -0.08
CA ASP A 360 -20.73 36.83 -1.10
C ASP A 360 -20.24 36.42 -2.50
N ARG A 361 -18.99 36.77 -2.87
CA ARG A 361 -18.38 36.34 -4.13
C ARG A 361 -18.12 34.84 -4.20
N LEU A 362 -17.72 34.22 -3.09
CA LEU A 362 -17.58 32.78 -2.98
C LEU A 362 -18.94 32.09 -3.14
N PHE A 363 -19.97 32.57 -2.44
CA PHE A 363 -21.34 32.07 -2.55
C PHE A 363 -21.88 32.19 -3.99
N GLU A 364 -21.75 33.36 -4.62
CA GLU A 364 -22.11 33.60 -6.02
C GLU A 364 -21.38 32.63 -6.97
N SER A 365 -20.08 32.42 -6.75
CA SER A 365 -19.27 31.47 -7.53
C SER A 365 -19.73 30.02 -7.34
N CYS A 366 -20.06 29.61 -6.10
CA CYS A 366 -20.60 28.29 -5.80
C CYS A 366 -21.95 28.06 -6.50
N GLU A 367 -22.87 29.04 -6.43
CA GLU A 367 -24.17 28.93 -7.09
C GLU A 367 -24.03 28.83 -8.62
N ASN A 368 -23.18 29.66 -9.23
CA ASN A 368 -22.98 29.66 -10.67
C ASN A 368 -22.32 28.36 -11.15
N HIS A 369 -21.27 27.90 -10.47
CA HIS A 369 -20.65 26.60 -10.79
C HIS A 369 -21.63 25.44 -10.63
N PHE A 370 -22.51 25.46 -9.61
CA PHE A 370 -23.55 24.44 -9.51
C PHE A 370 -24.54 24.52 -10.68
N ARG A 371 -25.02 25.72 -11.07
CA ARG A 371 -25.93 25.89 -12.23
C ARG A 371 -25.32 25.36 -13.53
N ASP A 372 -24.03 25.63 -13.76
CA ASP A 372 -23.33 25.25 -15.00
C ASP A 372 -22.95 23.76 -15.05
N TYR A 373 -22.64 23.14 -13.90
CA TYR A 373 -22.10 21.79 -13.82
C TYR A 373 -23.02 20.76 -13.12
N SER A 374 -24.20 21.12 -12.61
CA SER A 374 -25.11 20.20 -11.87
C SER A 374 -25.36 18.87 -12.58
N ALA A 375 -25.56 18.88 -13.90
CA ALA A 375 -25.73 17.69 -14.73
C ALA A 375 -24.40 16.93 -15.05
N LYS A 376 -23.32 17.14 -14.29
CA LYS A 376 -22.00 16.51 -14.46
C LYS A 376 -21.50 15.90 -13.16
N TYR A 377 -20.94 14.69 -13.23
CA TYR A 377 -20.39 13.96 -12.07
C TYR A 377 -19.27 14.68 -11.30
N VAL A 378 -18.61 15.68 -11.91
CA VAL A 378 -17.55 16.47 -11.27
C VAL A 378 -18.08 17.54 -10.30
N CYS A 379 -19.34 17.96 -10.41
CA CYS A 379 -19.90 19.13 -9.71
C CYS A 379 -19.67 19.09 -8.20
N PHE A 380 -19.99 17.96 -7.55
CA PHE A 380 -19.76 17.81 -6.12
C PHE A 380 -18.27 17.94 -5.74
N ARG A 381 -17.38 17.21 -6.40
CA ARG A 381 -15.92 17.23 -6.12
C ARG A 381 -15.27 18.58 -6.41
N ASP A 382 -15.86 19.37 -7.31
CA ASP A 382 -15.40 20.72 -7.63
C ASP A 382 -15.78 21.75 -6.56
N LEU A 383 -16.88 21.51 -5.84
CA LEU A 383 -17.47 22.45 -4.88
C LEU A 383 -17.21 22.09 -3.42
N GLU A 384 -17.10 20.80 -3.10
CA GLU A 384 -16.85 20.26 -1.74
C GLU A 384 -15.70 20.95 -0.99
N PRO A 385 -14.52 21.27 -1.59
CA PRO A 385 -13.46 21.99 -0.90
C PRO A 385 -13.81 23.43 -0.48
N TYR A 386 -14.81 24.03 -1.12
CA TYR A 386 -15.13 25.45 -1.01
C TYR A 386 -16.41 25.72 -0.21
N VAL A 387 -17.45 24.89 -0.33
CA VAL A 387 -18.72 25.07 0.39
C VAL A 387 -18.57 25.02 1.92
N GLY A 388 -17.57 24.29 2.43
CA GLY A 388 -17.23 24.26 3.85
C GLY A 388 -16.85 25.64 4.42
N HIS A 389 -16.29 26.53 3.60
CA HIS A 389 -15.84 27.88 3.98
C HIS A 389 -16.98 28.91 4.09
N LEU A 390 -18.19 28.58 3.60
CA LEU A 390 -19.36 29.44 3.73
C LEU A 390 -19.89 29.46 5.17
N ASP A 391 -20.41 30.59 5.63
CA ASP A 391 -21.16 30.66 6.89
C ASP A 391 -22.49 29.88 6.82
N SER A 392 -23.11 29.62 7.98
CA SER A 392 -24.34 28.82 8.09
C SER A 392 -25.54 29.41 7.33
N SER A 393 -25.61 30.74 7.16
CA SER A 393 -26.70 31.40 6.40
C SER A 393 -26.49 31.21 4.89
N ARG A 394 -25.26 31.39 4.41
CA ARG A 394 -24.88 31.14 3.02
C ARG A 394 -24.95 29.66 2.67
N LYS A 395 -24.59 28.74 3.57
CA LYS A 395 -24.81 27.29 3.44
C LYS A 395 -26.29 26.94 3.28
N ALA A 396 -27.16 27.44 4.16
CA ALA A 396 -28.60 27.19 4.08
C ALA A 396 -29.21 27.73 2.77
N ARG A 397 -28.83 28.94 2.34
CA ARG A 397 -29.22 29.50 1.03
C ARG A 397 -28.72 28.66 -0.15
N PHE A 398 -27.48 28.16 -0.07
CA PHE A 398 -26.88 27.34 -1.12
C PHE A 398 -27.66 26.03 -1.31
N LEU A 399 -28.03 25.35 -0.21
CA LEU A 399 -28.86 24.15 -0.24
C LEU A 399 -30.25 24.39 -0.84
N ILE A 400 -30.85 25.56 -0.62
CA ILE A 400 -32.10 25.95 -1.29
C ILE A 400 -31.88 26.09 -2.79
N THR A 401 -30.79 26.76 -3.22
CA THR A 401 -30.45 26.93 -4.64
C THR A 401 -30.14 25.62 -5.35
N THR A 402 -29.38 24.70 -4.75
CA THR A 402 -29.06 23.39 -5.36
C THR A 402 -30.33 22.56 -5.58
N ASN A 403 -31.17 22.46 -4.55
CA ASN A 403 -32.46 21.78 -4.59
C ASN A 403 -33.44 22.41 -5.60
N ALA A 404 -33.51 23.74 -5.66
CA ALA A 404 -34.35 24.45 -6.63
C ALA A 404 -33.86 24.24 -8.08
N CYS A 405 -32.53 24.28 -8.29
CA CYS A 405 -31.91 24.04 -9.59
C CYS A 405 -32.21 22.63 -10.09
N ALA A 406 -31.98 21.59 -9.28
CA ALA A 406 -32.27 20.21 -9.64
C ALA A 406 -33.76 19.99 -9.98
N LYS A 407 -34.67 20.46 -9.12
CA LYS A 407 -36.12 20.37 -9.36
C LYS A 407 -36.56 21.13 -10.62
N SER A 408 -35.94 22.27 -10.93
CA SER A 408 -36.24 23.04 -12.14
C SER A 408 -35.78 22.35 -13.43
N ALA A 409 -34.74 21.51 -13.35
CA ALA A 409 -34.26 20.68 -14.44
C ALA A 409 -35.08 19.40 -14.65
N SER A 410 -36.12 19.16 -13.83
CA SER A 410 -36.96 17.97 -13.93
C SER A 410 -37.64 17.88 -15.32
N PRO A 411 -37.55 16.73 -16.01
CA PRO A 411 -38.04 16.60 -17.37
C PRO A 411 -39.57 16.71 -17.44
N LYS A 412 -40.08 17.42 -18.45
CA LYS A 412 -41.52 17.62 -18.67
C LYS A 412 -42.00 16.84 -19.90
N GLY A 413 -43.07 16.07 -19.74
CA GLY A 413 -43.63 15.23 -20.81
C GLY A 413 -42.67 14.11 -21.23
N ASP A 414 -42.76 13.69 -22.50
CA ASP A 414 -41.94 12.62 -23.09
C ASP A 414 -40.50 13.08 -23.39
N ALA A 415 -39.77 13.44 -22.34
CA ALA A 415 -38.38 13.88 -22.44
C ALA A 415 -37.43 12.71 -22.76
N SER A 416 -36.38 13.00 -23.56
CA SER A 416 -35.40 11.99 -23.99
C SER A 416 -34.63 11.37 -22.81
N GLU A 417 -34.22 10.10 -22.95
CA GLU A 417 -33.44 9.37 -21.93
C GLU A 417 -32.23 10.17 -21.42
N GLY A 418 -31.49 10.83 -22.32
CA GLY A 418 -30.35 11.68 -21.97
C GLY A 418 -30.70 12.92 -21.13
N ALA A 419 -31.88 13.51 -21.33
CA ALA A 419 -32.37 14.59 -20.48
C ALA A 419 -32.74 14.08 -19.08
N GLN A 420 -33.37 12.91 -18.99
CA GLN A 420 -33.69 12.26 -17.71
C GLN A 420 -32.43 11.90 -16.92
N VAL A 421 -31.40 11.34 -17.57
CA VAL A 421 -30.08 11.06 -16.96
C VAL A 421 -29.37 12.33 -16.49
N SER A 422 -29.44 13.42 -17.28
CA SER A 422 -28.87 14.71 -16.91
C SER A 422 -29.52 15.30 -15.66
N TRP A 423 -30.85 15.21 -15.56
CA TRP A 423 -31.60 15.61 -14.37
C TRP A 423 -31.29 14.74 -13.15
N ILE A 424 -31.27 13.40 -13.28
CA ILE A 424 -30.88 12.49 -12.19
C ILE A 424 -29.47 12.82 -11.67
N THR A 425 -28.53 13.14 -12.56
CA THR A 425 -27.18 13.58 -12.18
C THR A 425 -27.23 14.89 -11.37
N SER A 426 -28.13 15.83 -11.72
CA SER A 426 -28.36 17.06 -10.98
C SER A 426 -28.99 16.84 -9.60
N GLU A 427 -29.98 15.95 -9.49
CA GLU A 427 -30.59 15.57 -8.20
C GLU A 427 -29.56 14.86 -7.30
N ILE A 428 -28.75 13.95 -7.85
CA ILE A 428 -27.66 13.30 -7.11
C ILE A 428 -26.64 14.32 -6.60
N ASN A 429 -26.23 15.30 -7.43
CA ASN A 429 -25.31 16.34 -6.97
C ASN A 429 -25.95 17.26 -5.90
N ALA A 430 -27.27 17.51 -5.94
CA ALA A 430 -27.97 18.19 -4.84
C ALA A 430 -27.98 17.33 -3.56
N LEU A 431 -28.32 16.03 -3.65
CA LEU A 431 -28.29 15.10 -2.52
C LEU A 431 -26.90 14.92 -1.92
N LYS A 432 -25.81 15.00 -2.71
CA LYS A 432 -24.44 15.02 -2.18
C LYS A 432 -24.15 16.29 -1.37
N MET A 433 -24.68 17.45 -1.78
CA MET A 433 -24.58 18.69 -1.00
C MET A 433 -25.42 18.63 0.27
N ASP A 434 -26.65 18.11 0.20
CA ASP A 434 -27.49 17.86 1.38
C ASP A 434 -26.77 16.90 2.35
N TYR A 435 -26.15 15.82 1.86
CA TYR A 435 -25.37 14.91 2.71
C TYR A 435 -24.18 15.64 3.37
N HIS A 436 -23.36 16.31 2.56
CA HIS A 436 -22.12 16.95 3.01
C HIS A 436 -22.34 18.11 3.99
N LEU A 437 -23.42 18.88 3.85
CA LEU A 437 -23.71 20.05 4.69
C LEU A 437 -24.75 19.80 5.79
N VAL A 438 -25.42 18.64 5.81
CA VAL A 438 -26.49 18.31 6.78
C VAL A 438 -26.27 16.94 7.40
N VAL A 439 -26.32 15.84 6.62
CA VAL A 439 -26.34 14.46 7.15
C VAL A 439 -25.01 14.03 7.77
N SER A 440 -23.89 14.59 7.31
CA SER A 440 -22.53 14.23 7.72
C SER A 440 -22.12 14.74 9.10
N HIS A 441 -22.75 15.80 9.61
CA HIS A 441 -22.30 16.50 10.83
C HIS A 441 -22.86 15.83 12.10
N ASP A 442 -21.98 15.49 13.04
CA ASP A 442 -22.32 14.78 14.29
C ASP A 442 -22.87 15.70 15.42
N ASP A 443 -23.33 16.92 15.09
CA ASP A 443 -23.84 17.96 16.02
C ASP A 443 -25.23 17.64 16.65
N ASN A 444 -25.42 16.42 17.17
CA ASN A 444 -26.47 15.96 18.10
C ASN A 444 -27.97 16.28 17.84
N ALA A 445 -28.35 16.94 16.74
CA ALA A 445 -29.67 17.55 16.61
C ALA A 445 -30.33 17.44 15.22
N TYR A 446 -29.84 16.57 14.32
CA TYR A 446 -30.67 16.09 13.22
C TYR A 446 -31.55 14.94 13.70
N SER A 447 -32.87 15.15 13.66
CA SER A 447 -33.81 14.11 14.05
C SER A 447 -33.66 12.90 13.12
N ARG A 448 -33.85 11.70 13.67
CA ARG A 448 -33.95 10.44 12.90
C ARG A 448 -34.83 10.59 11.65
N GLN A 449 -35.93 11.35 11.78
CA GLN A 449 -36.86 11.70 10.70
C GLN A 449 -36.19 12.38 9.49
N LEU A 450 -35.17 13.23 9.69
CA LEU A 450 -34.45 13.88 8.59
C LEU A 450 -33.55 12.87 7.84
N ILE A 451 -32.88 11.98 8.57
CA ILE A 451 -32.06 10.92 7.96
C ILE A 451 -32.97 9.91 7.23
N ASP A 452 -34.10 9.52 7.84
CA ASP A 452 -35.12 8.67 7.21
C ASP A 452 -35.70 9.32 5.94
N ALA A 453 -35.95 10.64 5.93
CA ALA A 453 -36.41 11.39 4.76
C ALA A 453 -35.35 11.51 3.67
N PHE A 454 -34.07 11.65 4.04
CA PHE A 454 -32.94 11.65 3.10
C PHE A 454 -32.78 10.27 2.44
N ILE A 455 -32.79 9.18 3.23
CA ILE A 455 -32.75 7.80 2.74
C ILE A 455 -33.94 7.54 1.80
N THR A 456 -35.15 7.91 2.22
CA THR A 456 -36.38 7.79 1.41
C THR A 456 -36.24 8.50 0.06
N SER A 457 -35.68 9.72 0.03
CA SER A 457 -35.46 10.48 -1.20
C SER A 457 -34.44 9.81 -2.13
N CYS A 458 -33.34 9.31 -1.56
CA CYS A 458 -32.32 8.55 -2.28
C CYS A 458 -32.87 7.26 -2.89
N LEU A 459 -33.64 6.48 -2.13
CA LEU A 459 -34.27 5.24 -2.59
C LEU A 459 -35.28 5.48 -3.72
N ARG A 460 -36.09 6.53 -3.63
CA ARG A 460 -37.04 6.93 -4.69
C ARG A 460 -36.32 7.33 -5.98
N LEU A 461 -35.25 8.11 -5.88
CA LEU A 461 -34.45 8.51 -7.04
C LEU A 461 -33.76 7.30 -7.69
N TYR A 462 -33.23 6.38 -6.87
CA TYR A 462 -32.67 5.11 -7.37
C TYR A 462 -33.74 4.27 -8.09
N LYS A 463 -34.94 4.09 -7.50
CA LYS A 463 -36.07 3.40 -8.13
C LYS A 463 -36.43 4.01 -9.49
N LEU A 464 -36.55 5.33 -9.54
CA LEU A 464 -36.90 6.10 -10.75
C LEU A 464 -35.83 5.98 -11.85
N SER A 465 -34.55 5.93 -11.48
CA SER A 465 -33.44 5.78 -12.42
C SER A 465 -33.34 4.39 -13.06
N SER A 466 -33.88 3.36 -12.40
CA SER A 466 -33.62 1.96 -12.75
C SER A 466 -33.96 1.56 -14.19
N PRO A 467 -35.01 2.08 -14.86
CA PRO A 467 -35.30 1.74 -16.26
C PRO A 467 -34.28 2.32 -17.25
N LEU A 468 -33.67 3.47 -16.93
CA LEU A 468 -32.77 4.20 -17.83
C LEU A 468 -31.43 3.49 -18.02
N GLY A 469 -31.02 2.70 -17.03
CA GLY A 469 -29.81 1.88 -17.08
C GLY A 469 -29.92 0.61 -17.92
N ALA A 470 -31.13 0.17 -18.28
CA ALA A 470 -31.37 -1.17 -18.82
C ALA A 470 -30.70 -1.47 -20.18
N LYS A 471 -30.28 -0.43 -20.91
CA LYS A 471 -29.57 -0.53 -22.20
C LYS A 471 -28.04 -0.37 -22.07
N LEU A 472 -27.53 0.02 -20.90
CA LEU A 472 -26.11 0.27 -20.72
C LEU A 472 -25.32 -1.05 -20.64
N PRO A 473 -24.06 -1.09 -21.13
CA PRO A 473 -23.17 -2.22 -20.92
C PRO A 473 -23.00 -2.53 -19.42
N ALA A 474 -22.88 -3.81 -19.06
CA ALA A 474 -22.70 -4.24 -17.66
C ALA A 474 -21.41 -3.70 -16.99
N SER A 475 -20.49 -3.12 -17.77
CA SER A 475 -19.27 -2.43 -17.32
C SER A 475 -19.48 -0.95 -16.97
N GLU A 476 -20.62 -0.35 -17.32
CA GLU A 476 -20.94 1.04 -17.00
C GLU A 476 -21.75 1.14 -15.70
N ARG A 477 -21.58 2.24 -14.98
CA ARG A 477 -22.39 2.56 -13.79
C ARG A 477 -23.79 3.00 -14.22
N GLN A 478 -24.81 2.62 -13.45
CA GLN A 478 -26.16 3.07 -13.75
C GLN A 478 -26.39 4.52 -13.27
N PRO A 479 -27.26 5.31 -13.91
CA PRO A 479 -27.45 6.74 -13.60
C PRO A 479 -27.78 7.04 -12.13
N GLY A 480 -28.44 6.13 -11.42
CA GLY A 480 -28.81 6.29 -10.01
C GLY A 480 -27.93 5.55 -9.00
N ASP A 481 -26.81 4.93 -9.41
CA ASP A 481 -25.94 4.16 -8.50
C ASP A 481 -25.53 4.99 -7.27
N ASP A 482 -25.16 6.25 -7.48
CA ASP A 482 -24.74 7.19 -6.44
C ASP A 482 -25.87 7.52 -5.45
N ALA A 483 -27.13 7.50 -5.87
CA ALA A 483 -28.27 7.68 -4.96
C ALA A 483 -28.41 6.48 -4.01
N CYS A 484 -28.21 5.26 -4.51
CA CYS A 484 -28.18 4.06 -3.66
C CYS A 484 -26.99 4.12 -2.67
N ILE A 485 -25.80 4.52 -3.14
CA ILE A 485 -24.62 4.71 -2.29
C ILE A 485 -24.90 5.73 -1.16
N LEU A 486 -25.49 6.89 -1.48
CA LEU A 486 -25.86 7.91 -0.47
C LEU A 486 -26.87 7.38 0.57
N ALA A 487 -27.85 6.59 0.16
CA ALA A 487 -28.76 5.91 1.09
C ALA A 487 -28.00 4.98 2.05
N VAL A 488 -27.02 4.22 1.56
CA VAL A 488 -26.19 3.34 2.41
C VAL A 488 -25.26 4.16 3.32
N MET A 489 -24.70 5.27 2.84
CA MET A 489 -23.90 6.18 3.66
C MET A 489 -24.73 6.79 4.81
N ALA A 490 -26.00 7.11 4.58
CA ALA A 490 -26.92 7.61 5.60
C ALA A 490 -27.37 6.51 6.58
N LEU A 491 -27.59 5.27 6.10
CA LEU A 491 -27.84 4.11 6.97
C LEU A 491 -26.65 3.83 7.91
N ILE A 492 -25.41 4.03 7.46
CA ILE A 492 -24.23 3.89 8.32
C ILE A 492 -24.13 4.99 9.38
N ARG A 493 -24.72 6.17 9.14
CA ARG A 493 -24.91 7.18 10.21
C ARG A 493 -25.92 6.73 11.26
N LEU A 494 -27.07 6.13 10.87
CA LEU A 494 -28.00 5.50 11.83
C LEU A 494 -27.35 4.37 12.61
N PHE A 495 -26.50 3.56 11.97
CA PHE A 495 -25.72 2.51 12.63
C PHE A 495 -24.79 3.07 13.72
N LYS A 496 -24.03 4.15 13.45
CA LYS A 496 -23.24 4.84 14.49
C LYS A 496 -24.08 5.29 15.68
N SER A 497 -25.31 5.75 15.43
CA SER A 497 -26.26 6.18 16.47
C SER A 497 -26.91 5.01 17.25
N GLY A 498 -26.51 3.76 16.98
CA GLY A 498 -26.94 2.56 17.70
C GLY A 498 -27.95 1.67 16.96
N GLU A 499 -28.32 1.98 15.71
CA GLU A 499 -29.28 1.17 14.95
C GLU A 499 -28.60 0.06 14.15
N ASN A 500 -28.33 -1.07 14.81
CA ASN A 500 -27.64 -2.23 14.21
C ASN A 500 -28.32 -2.79 12.95
N THR A 501 -29.65 -2.69 12.85
CA THR A 501 -30.42 -3.09 11.65
C THR A 501 -30.09 -2.25 10.41
N ALA A 502 -29.62 -1.00 10.57
CA ALA A 502 -29.24 -0.14 9.46
C ALA A 502 -28.03 -0.69 8.69
N LEU A 503 -27.13 -1.41 9.35
CA LEU A 503 -25.99 -2.08 8.71
C LEU A 503 -26.44 -3.23 7.79
N LEU A 504 -27.43 -4.04 8.23
CA LEU A 504 -28.07 -5.07 7.41
C LEU A 504 -28.81 -4.45 6.21
N ARG A 505 -29.61 -3.41 6.44
CA ARG A 505 -30.29 -2.64 5.38
C ARG A 505 -29.29 -2.12 4.34
N GLY A 506 -28.13 -1.63 4.79
CA GLY A 506 -27.02 -1.20 3.94
C GLY A 506 -26.44 -2.33 3.09
N ALA A 507 -26.14 -3.49 3.70
CA ALA A 507 -25.63 -4.66 2.98
C ALA A 507 -26.60 -5.13 1.88
N LEU A 508 -27.90 -5.22 2.20
CA LEU A 508 -28.95 -5.65 1.25
C LEU A 508 -29.13 -4.65 0.09
N LEU A 509 -29.03 -3.34 0.34
CA LEU A 509 -29.04 -2.34 -0.73
C LEU A 509 -27.83 -2.46 -1.66
N LEU A 510 -26.63 -2.74 -1.13
CA LEU A 510 -25.44 -2.95 -1.96
C LEU A 510 -25.50 -4.26 -2.77
N GLU A 511 -26.05 -5.35 -2.20
CA GLU A 511 -26.36 -6.57 -2.94
C GLU A 511 -27.37 -6.31 -4.08
N LEU A 512 -28.42 -5.52 -3.83
CA LEU A 512 -29.38 -5.10 -4.86
C LEU A 512 -28.70 -4.25 -5.94
N LEU A 513 -27.85 -3.30 -5.55
CA LEU A 513 -27.08 -2.45 -6.45
C LEU A 513 -26.17 -3.28 -7.36
N LEU A 514 -25.41 -4.22 -6.78
CA LEU A 514 -24.50 -5.11 -7.53
C LEU A 514 -25.24 -6.11 -8.43
N SER A 515 -26.50 -6.44 -8.14
CA SER A 515 -27.34 -7.24 -9.04
C SER A 515 -27.65 -6.51 -10.36
N ARG A 516 -27.60 -5.16 -10.37
CA ARG A 516 -27.88 -4.29 -11.53
C ARG A 516 -26.62 -3.61 -12.11
N SER A 517 -25.62 -3.38 -11.26
CA SER A 517 -24.37 -2.66 -11.55
C SER A 517 -23.17 -3.48 -11.05
N LYS A 518 -22.98 -4.67 -11.64
CA LYS A 518 -22.02 -5.71 -11.21
C LYS A 518 -20.57 -5.25 -11.06
N HIS A 519 -20.18 -4.21 -11.78
CA HIS A 519 -18.82 -3.68 -11.80
C HIS A 519 -18.67 -2.35 -11.04
N ASN A 520 -19.68 -1.96 -10.26
CA ASN A 520 -19.60 -0.81 -9.36
C ASN A 520 -18.63 -1.10 -8.20
N TYR A 521 -17.41 -0.56 -8.29
CA TYR A 521 -16.37 -0.79 -7.29
C TYR A 521 -16.70 -0.12 -5.94
N ASP A 522 -17.31 1.07 -5.91
CA ASP A 522 -17.70 1.73 -4.64
C ASP A 522 -18.58 0.78 -3.81
N ALA A 523 -19.58 0.18 -4.46
CA ALA A 523 -20.50 -0.77 -3.85
C ALA A 523 -19.79 -2.06 -3.39
N LEU A 524 -18.88 -2.63 -4.19
CA LEU A 524 -18.07 -3.78 -3.80
C LEU A 524 -17.19 -3.48 -2.58
N LEU A 525 -16.50 -2.33 -2.55
CA LEU A 525 -15.62 -1.95 -1.44
C LEU A 525 -16.40 -1.76 -0.14
N MET A 526 -17.54 -1.07 -0.21
CA MET A 526 -18.43 -0.88 0.94
C MET A 526 -19.00 -2.22 1.44
N LEU A 527 -19.45 -3.10 0.53
CA LEU A 527 -20.08 -4.36 0.89
C LEU A 527 -19.08 -5.34 1.52
N VAL A 528 -17.85 -5.42 1.00
CA VAL A 528 -16.76 -6.20 1.62
C VAL A 528 -16.53 -5.75 3.06
N ARG A 529 -16.49 -4.43 3.31
CA ARG A 529 -16.26 -3.88 4.65
C ARG A 529 -17.41 -4.14 5.60
N ILE A 530 -18.65 -3.93 5.14
CA ILE A 530 -19.86 -4.24 5.92
C ILE A 530 -19.89 -5.73 6.28
N TYR A 531 -19.60 -6.64 5.34
CA TYR A 531 -19.60 -8.07 5.63
C TYR A 531 -18.47 -8.50 6.58
N ILE A 532 -17.24 -7.99 6.44
CA ILE A 532 -16.18 -8.25 7.42
C ILE A 532 -16.58 -7.73 8.81
N TYR A 533 -17.18 -6.54 8.89
CA TYR A 533 -17.69 -5.96 10.15
C TYR A 533 -18.79 -6.83 10.79
N MET A 534 -19.71 -7.35 9.97
CA MET A 534 -20.76 -8.30 10.37
C MET A 534 -20.25 -9.73 10.58
N GLY A 535 -18.95 -10.01 10.50
CA GLY A 535 -18.36 -11.34 10.64
C GLY A 535 -18.64 -12.33 9.49
N ALA A 536 -19.29 -11.88 8.41
CA ALA A 536 -19.65 -12.65 7.23
C ALA A 536 -18.48 -12.78 6.24
N GLY A 537 -17.38 -13.39 6.70
CA GLY A 537 -16.11 -13.43 5.97
C GLY A 537 -16.17 -14.12 4.60
N SER A 538 -16.98 -15.18 4.45
CA SER A 538 -17.10 -15.89 3.17
C SER A 538 -17.81 -15.06 2.09
N LEU A 539 -18.82 -14.27 2.46
CA LEU A 539 -19.44 -13.28 1.56
C LEU A 539 -18.49 -12.13 1.21
N ALA A 540 -17.70 -11.65 2.18
CA ALA A 540 -16.70 -10.62 1.91
C ALA A 540 -15.65 -11.08 0.89
N MET A 541 -15.13 -12.30 1.00
CA MET A 541 -14.19 -12.86 0.03
C MET A 541 -14.82 -13.00 -1.37
N LYS A 542 -16.06 -13.50 -1.46
CA LYS A 542 -16.87 -13.61 -2.69
C LYS A 542 -17.05 -12.26 -3.41
N HIS A 543 -17.19 -11.16 -2.68
CA HIS A 543 -17.32 -9.82 -3.29
C HIS A 543 -15.97 -9.19 -3.61
N TYR A 544 -14.97 -9.34 -2.75
CA TYR A 544 -13.60 -8.86 -3.01
C TYR A 544 -13.01 -9.48 -4.29
N ALA A 545 -13.33 -10.75 -4.57
CA ALA A 545 -13.02 -11.43 -5.83
C ALA A 545 -13.37 -10.63 -7.09
N GLN A 546 -14.52 -9.93 -7.07
CA GLN A 546 -15.10 -9.28 -8.24
C GLN A 546 -14.35 -7.99 -8.62
N LEU A 547 -13.60 -7.41 -7.68
CA LEU A 547 -12.68 -6.29 -7.90
C LEU A 547 -11.49 -6.67 -8.79
N LYS A 548 -11.14 -7.97 -8.87
CA LYS A 548 -10.02 -8.51 -9.67
C LYS A 548 -8.67 -7.80 -9.40
N VAL A 549 -8.40 -7.53 -8.13
CA VAL A 549 -7.19 -6.82 -7.64
C VAL A 549 -5.90 -7.51 -8.10
N LYS A 550 -5.00 -6.75 -8.76
CA LYS A 550 -3.74 -7.27 -9.34
C LYS A 550 -2.58 -6.30 -9.19
N ASN A 551 -1.36 -6.82 -9.33
CA ASN A 551 -0.11 -6.05 -9.30
C ASN A 551 -0.04 -5.12 -8.07
N SER A 552 0.36 -3.86 -8.27
CA SER A 552 0.47 -2.80 -7.26
C SER A 552 -0.83 -2.45 -6.52
N GLN A 553 -2.01 -2.81 -7.05
CA GLN A 553 -3.28 -2.62 -6.31
C GLN A 553 -3.28 -3.42 -4.99
N ASN A 554 -2.52 -4.50 -4.89
CA ASN A 554 -2.39 -5.23 -3.63
C ASN A 554 -1.68 -4.42 -2.53
N ALA A 555 -0.83 -3.43 -2.87
CA ALA A 555 -0.28 -2.50 -1.88
C ALA A 555 -1.33 -1.46 -1.43
N THR A 556 -2.19 -1.01 -2.36
CA THR A 556 -3.10 0.12 -2.10
C THR A 556 -4.47 -0.28 -1.54
N ILE A 557 -5.01 -1.45 -1.89
CA ILE A 557 -6.40 -1.84 -1.54
C ILE A 557 -6.55 -3.24 -0.91
N SER A 558 -5.49 -4.06 -0.76
CA SER A 558 -5.66 -5.40 -0.16
C SER A 558 -6.06 -5.37 1.33
N TRP A 559 -5.74 -4.27 2.01
CA TRP A 559 -6.11 -4.01 3.40
C TRP A 559 -7.62 -4.02 3.65
N ILE A 560 -8.44 -3.81 2.62
CA ILE A 560 -9.91 -3.76 2.69
C ILE A 560 -10.49 -5.11 3.09
N LEU A 561 -9.91 -6.21 2.59
CA LEU A 561 -10.27 -7.59 2.96
C LEU A 561 -9.33 -8.17 4.01
N TYR A 562 -8.01 -8.07 3.81
CA TYR A 562 -7.05 -8.92 4.53
C TYR A 562 -6.68 -8.42 5.94
N THR A 563 -6.99 -7.16 6.29
CA THR A 563 -6.73 -6.65 7.65
C THR A 563 -7.52 -7.43 8.69
N ARG A 564 -6.84 -8.10 9.62
CA ARG A 564 -7.42 -8.96 10.67
C ARG A 564 -8.24 -10.14 10.16
N LEU A 565 -8.17 -10.48 8.86
CA LEU A 565 -8.91 -11.62 8.29
C LEU A 565 -8.52 -12.94 8.98
N SER A 566 -7.26 -13.07 9.40
CA SER A 566 -6.78 -14.21 10.21
C SER A 566 -7.54 -14.44 11.51
N THR A 567 -8.30 -13.45 12.00
CA THR A 567 -9.08 -13.48 13.24
C THR A 567 -10.57 -13.23 13.03
N ILE A 568 -11.02 -13.23 11.78
CA ILE A 568 -12.44 -13.12 11.44
C ILE A 568 -12.86 -14.35 10.65
N HIS A 569 -12.05 -14.76 9.68
CA HIS A 569 -12.32 -15.91 8.82
C HIS A 569 -11.02 -16.55 8.30
N PRO A 570 -10.22 -17.23 9.14
CA PRO A 570 -8.94 -17.81 8.72
C PRO A 570 -9.04 -19.13 7.95
N PHE A 571 -10.19 -19.80 7.94
CA PHE A 571 -10.31 -21.13 7.36
C PHE A 571 -10.86 -21.10 5.93
N PRO A 572 -10.49 -22.08 5.08
CA PRO A 572 -11.13 -22.25 3.79
C PRO A 572 -12.58 -22.69 3.91
N VAL A 573 -13.41 -22.12 3.01
CA VAL A 573 -14.82 -22.45 2.76
C VAL A 573 -14.91 -23.52 1.68
N ASP A 574 -15.96 -24.35 1.69
CA ASP A 574 -16.18 -25.33 0.62
C ASP A 574 -16.51 -24.64 -0.72
N PRO A 575 -15.69 -24.83 -1.80
CA PRO A 575 -15.96 -24.26 -3.11
C PRO A 575 -17.26 -24.73 -3.77
N HIS A 576 -17.82 -25.87 -3.33
CA HIS A 576 -19.11 -26.37 -3.79
C HIS A 576 -20.30 -25.66 -3.11
N ILE A 577 -20.09 -25.06 -1.95
CA ILE A 577 -21.08 -24.27 -1.21
C ILE A 577 -20.95 -22.78 -1.58
N SER A 578 -19.72 -22.30 -1.85
CA SER A 578 -19.43 -20.89 -2.15
C SER A 578 -19.03 -20.61 -3.60
N PHE A 579 -20.02 -20.29 -4.44
CA PHE A 579 -19.99 -19.38 -5.61
C PHE A 579 -18.71 -19.26 -6.50
N GLY A 580 -17.92 -20.33 -6.73
CA GLY A 580 -16.88 -20.32 -7.76
C GLY A 580 -15.86 -21.45 -7.69
N GLN A 581 -15.21 -21.77 -8.82
CA GLN A 581 -14.12 -22.76 -8.88
C GLN A 581 -12.73 -22.19 -8.57
N ASP A 582 -12.60 -20.86 -8.40
CA ASP A 582 -11.30 -20.23 -8.14
C ASP A 582 -10.95 -20.31 -6.65
N LYS A 583 -9.93 -21.13 -6.35
CA LYS A 583 -9.45 -21.35 -4.98
C LYS A 583 -8.98 -20.07 -4.29
N ALA A 584 -8.58 -19.03 -5.02
CA ALA A 584 -8.18 -17.75 -4.44
C ALA A 584 -9.33 -17.01 -3.74
N LEU A 585 -10.57 -17.45 -3.96
CA LEU A 585 -11.78 -16.80 -3.46
C LEU A 585 -12.41 -17.53 -2.27
N CYS A 586 -11.97 -18.77 -2.00
CA CYS A 586 -12.50 -19.63 -0.94
C CYS A 586 -11.46 -19.95 0.15
N ASP A 587 -10.17 -19.72 -0.11
CA ASP A 587 -9.06 -19.97 0.82
C ASP A 587 -8.30 -18.67 1.14
N PRO A 588 -8.46 -18.10 2.35
CA PRO A 588 -7.74 -16.90 2.80
C PRO A 588 -6.21 -16.99 2.68
N ALA A 589 -5.63 -18.16 2.95
CA ALA A 589 -4.18 -18.36 2.91
C ALA A 589 -3.66 -18.31 1.47
N TYR A 590 -4.37 -18.95 0.55
CA TYR A 590 -4.03 -18.95 -0.87
C TYR A 590 -4.29 -17.58 -1.51
N GLY A 591 -5.37 -16.88 -1.13
CA GLY A 591 -5.63 -15.50 -1.55
C GLY A 591 -4.51 -14.53 -1.17
N LEU A 592 -4.03 -14.60 0.09
CA LEU A 592 -2.86 -13.84 0.56
C LEU A 592 -1.59 -14.19 -0.20
N LYS A 593 -1.35 -15.48 -0.46
CA LYS A 593 -0.20 -15.91 -1.26
C LYS A 593 -0.22 -15.27 -2.66
N VAL A 594 -1.36 -15.32 -3.35
CA VAL A 594 -1.51 -14.72 -4.69
C VAL A 594 -1.31 -13.20 -4.65
N ALA A 595 -1.79 -12.51 -3.60
CA ALA A 595 -1.56 -11.07 -3.41
C ALA A 595 -0.07 -10.72 -3.27
N LEU A 596 0.67 -11.51 -2.48
CA LEU A 596 2.13 -11.35 -2.29
C LEU A 596 2.92 -11.68 -3.57
N GLU A 597 2.51 -12.72 -4.32
CA GLU A 597 3.09 -13.06 -5.62
C GLU A 597 2.92 -11.92 -6.64
N TRP A 598 1.76 -11.24 -6.68
CA TRP A 598 1.54 -10.07 -7.53
C TRP A 598 2.43 -8.87 -7.17
N GLN A 599 2.62 -8.59 -5.87
CA GLN A 599 3.53 -7.53 -5.43
C GLN A 599 4.98 -7.85 -5.82
N LYS A 600 5.47 -9.05 -5.48
CA LYS A 600 6.82 -9.53 -5.84
C LYS A 600 7.04 -9.57 -7.36
N GLY A 601 6.02 -9.97 -8.12
CA GLY A 601 6.03 -9.94 -9.58
C GLY A 601 6.21 -8.52 -10.13
N SER A 602 5.52 -7.54 -9.54
CA SER A 602 5.65 -6.11 -9.90
C SER A 602 7.06 -5.59 -9.60
N GLU A 603 7.62 -5.91 -8.44
CA GLU A 603 8.99 -5.56 -8.06
C GLU A 603 10.03 -6.15 -9.03
N VAL A 604 9.89 -7.44 -9.38
CA VAL A 604 10.80 -8.12 -10.32
C VAL A 604 10.69 -7.56 -11.74
N GLN A 605 9.48 -7.23 -12.21
CA GLN A 605 9.27 -6.62 -13.53
C GLN A 605 9.91 -5.24 -13.61
N THR A 606 9.67 -4.36 -12.62
CA THR A 606 10.28 -3.03 -12.58
C THR A 606 11.80 -3.12 -12.46
N SER A 607 12.33 -4.02 -11.61
CA SER A 607 13.78 -4.24 -11.45
C SER A 607 14.46 -4.64 -12.76
N ARG A 608 13.83 -5.49 -13.57
CA ARG A 608 14.33 -5.86 -14.92
C ARG A 608 14.20 -4.71 -15.92
N GLY A 609 13.14 -3.90 -15.81
CA GLY A 609 12.90 -2.76 -16.68
C GLY A 609 13.91 -1.61 -16.52
N ILE A 610 14.48 -1.43 -15.32
CA ILE A 610 15.41 -0.33 -14.99
C ILE A 610 16.59 -0.21 -15.96
N ASN A 611 17.22 -1.32 -16.34
CA ASN A 611 18.31 -1.28 -17.32
C ASN A 611 17.80 -0.83 -18.70
N GLN A 612 16.65 -1.32 -19.14
CA GLN A 612 16.06 -0.90 -20.43
C GLN A 612 15.69 0.60 -20.44
N ILE A 613 15.16 1.13 -19.33
CA ILE A 613 14.86 2.56 -19.16
C ILE A 613 16.15 3.40 -19.24
N LEU A 614 17.23 2.96 -18.59
CA LEU A 614 18.55 3.62 -18.67
C LEU A 614 19.15 3.57 -20.08
N HIS A 615 19.09 2.42 -20.76
CA HIS A 615 19.58 2.24 -22.13
C HIS A 615 18.82 3.13 -23.13
N ASN A 616 17.52 3.34 -22.92
CA ASN A 616 16.69 4.24 -23.73
C ASN A 616 16.91 5.73 -23.41
N GLY A 617 17.59 6.06 -22.30
CA GLY A 617 17.84 7.44 -21.88
C GLY A 617 16.63 8.14 -21.24
N HIS A 618 15.67 7.39 -20.70
CA HIS A 618 14.48 7.93 -20.03
C HIS A 618 14.79 8.18 -18.55
N TYR A 619 15.65 9.17 -18.28
CA TYR A 619 16.25 9.39 -16.96
C TYR A 619 15.26 9.84 -15.88
N LYS A 620 14.18 10.56 -16.23
CA LYS A 620 13.13 10.93 -15.26
C LYS A 620 12.38 9.68 -14.81
N THR A 621 11.90 8.88 -15.76
CA THR A 621 11.20 7.61 -15.50
C THR A 621 12.06 6.62 -14.72
N LEU A 622 13.38 6.66 -14.88
CA LEU A 622 14.32 5.86 -14.09
C LEU A 622 14.30 6.23 -12.60
N VAL A 623 14.34 7.53 -12.28
CA VAL A 623 14.25 8.02 -10.87
C VAL A 623 12.91 7.63 -10.27
N GLU A 624 11.81 7.80 -11.02
CA GLU A 624 10.46 7.40 -10.63
C GLU A 624 10.33 5.89 -10.39
N ALA A 625 10.90 5.06 -11.28
CA ALA A 625 10.89 3.59 -11.16
C ALA A 625 11.69 3.08 -9.95
N LEU A 626 12.80 3.74 -9.61
CA LEU A 626 13.58 3.43 -8.42
C LEU A 626 12.84 3.83 -7.14
N SER A 627 12.25 5.03 -7.11
CA SER A 627 11.38 5.46 -6.00
C SER A 627 10.19 4.52 -5.79
N PHE A 628 9.59 4.02 -6.88
CA PHE A 628 8.55 2.99 -6.82
C PHE A 628 9.07 1.67 -6.22
N LEU A 629 10.26 1.21 -6.61
CA LEU A 629 10.86 -0.01 -6.03
C LEU A 629 11.12 0.13 -4.54
N ASP A 630 11.70 1.25 -4.09
CA ASP A 630 12.00 1.47 -2.68
C ASP A 630 10.69 1.49 -1.86
N ARG A 631 9.63 2.13 -2.37
CA ARG A 631 8.29 2.16 -1.76
C ARG A 631 7.58 0.80 -1.74
N SER A 632 7.71 0.00 -2.80
CA SER A 632 7.10 -1.34 -2.88
C SER A 632 7.84 -2.33 -1.99
N GLN A 633 9.17 -2.26 -1.97
CA GLN A 633 9.99 -3.17 -1.19
C GLN A 633 9.77 -2.98 0.32
N GLN A 634 9.61 -1.73 0.76
CA GLN A 634 9.33 -1.38 2.15
C GLN A 634 7.84 -1.02 2.39
N ASP A 635 6.91 -1.72 1.74
CA ASP A 635 5.46 -1.50 1.89
C ASP A 635 4.89 -2.14 3.17
N LEU A 636 4.22 -1.34 4.01
CA LEU A 636 3.57 -1.78 5.23
C LEU A 636 2.49 -2.84 4.97
N GLN A 637 1.69 -2.69 3.90
CA GLN A 637 0.61 -3.62 3.64
C GLN A 637 1.12 -5.00 3.22
N LYS A 638 2.22 -5.07 2.46
CA LYS A 638 2.94 -6.32 2.20
C LYS A 638 3.34 -7.04 3.48
N PHE A 639 3.92 -6.34 4.46
CA PHE A 639 4.31 -6.95 5.73
C PHE A 639 3.10 -7.38 6.58
N ILE A 640 2.01 -6.60 6.59
CA ILE A 640 0.73 -7.01 7.19
C ILE A 640 0.22 -8.31 6.54
N ASN A 641 0.18 -8.39 5.20
CA ASN A 641 -0.24 -9.59 4.47
C ASN A 641 0.61 -10.82 4.81
N ILE A 642 1.92 -10.68 4.99
CA ILE A 642 2.81 -11.78 5.45
C ILE A 642 2.46 -12.25 6.87
N ILE A 643 2.22 -11.31 7.79
CA ILE A 643 1.81 -11.63 9.17
C ILE A 643 0.46 -12.34 9.22
N GLU A 644 -0.55 -11.82 8.50
CA GLU A 644 -1.87 -12.43 8.39
C GLU A 644 -1.77 -13.85 7.81
N SER A 645 -0.93 -14.05 6.78
CA SER A 645 -0.69 -15.36 6.16
C SER A 645 -0.05 -16.35 7.15
N ARG A 646 0.98 -15.92 7.90
CA ARG A 646 1.58 -16.71 8.98
C ARG A 646 0.57 -17.07 10.07
N ARG A 647 -0.33 -16.15 10.44
CA ARG A 647 -1.36 -16.33 11.47
C ARG A 647 -2.44 -17.31 11.05
N ILE A 648 -2.91 -17.22 9.80
CA ILE A 648 -3.78 -18.24 9.19
C ILE A 648 -3.10 -19.61 9.15
N GLY A 649 -1.82 -19.67 8.77
CA GLY A 649 -1.03 -20.92 8.76
C GLY A 649 -0.99 -21.59 10.13
N ARG A 650 -0.90 -20.82 11.23
CA ARG A 650 -0.99 -21.33 12.61
C ARG A 650 -2.35 -21.93 12.94
N PHE A 651 -3.44 -21.20 12.71
CA PHE A 651 -4.79 -21.68 13.05
C PHE A 651 -5.21 -22.90 12.22
N THR A 652 -4.88 -22.92 10.93
CA THR A 652 -5.22 -23.99 10.00
C THR A 652 -4.30 -25.21 10.07
N GLY A 653 -3.08 -25.04 10.60
CA GLY A 653 -2.00 -26.02 10.49
C GLY A 653 -1.41 -26.13 9.09
N SER A 654 -1.75 -25.21 8.16
CA SER A 654 -1.18 -25.18 6.82
C SER A 654 0.19 -24.49 6.84
N THR A 655 1.25 -25.29 6.90
CA THR A 655 2.61 -24.80 6.70
C THR A 655 2.84 -24.50 5.22
N SER A 656 2.71 -23.22 4.85
CA SER A 656 3.28 -22.72 3.59
C SER A 656 4.76 -23.12 3.52
N LYS A 657 5.21 -23.64 2.37
CA LYS A 657 6.64 -23.89 2.12
C LYS A 657 7.48 -22.61 2.08
N GLU A 658 6.80 -21.47 1.92
CA GLU A 658 7.37 -20.13 1.96
C GLU A 658 6.91 -19.49 3.27
N ASP A 659 7.82 -19.38 4.24
CA ASP A 659 7.55 -18.68 5.51
C ASP A 659 7.74 -17.16 5.40
N TYR A 660 8.38 -16.69 4.32
CA TYR A 660 8.79 -15.30 4.08
C TYR A 660 9.75 -14.72 5.13
N GLN A 661 10.51 -15.55 5.86
CA GLN A 661 11.41 -15.07 6.91
C GLN A 661 12.43 -14.07 6.37
N ASP A 662 13.08 -14.37 5.23
CA ASP A 662 14.00 -13.48 4.54
C ASP A 662 13.44 -12.06 4.31
N LEU A 663 12.13 -11.92 4.08
CA LEU A 663 11.49 -10.61 3.83
C LEU A 663 11.23 -9.85 5.14
N LEU A 664 10.92 -10.55 6.24
CA LEU A 664 10.73 -9.93 7.55
C LEU A 664 12.07 -9.46 8.15
N ASP A 665 13.15 -10.18 7.87
CA ASP A 665 14.50 -9.79 8.28
C ASP A 665 15.05 -8.60 7.48
N GLN A 666 14.39 -8.23 6.36
CA GLN A 666 14.69 -7.04 5.54
C GLN A 666 13.83 -5.81 5.88
N ILE A 667 13.05 -5.84 6.96
CA ILE A 667 12.22 -4.71 7.40
C ILE A 667 13.13 -3.56 7.88
N SER A 668 12.92 -2.37 7.32
CA SER A 668 13.63 -1.14 7.70
C SER A 668 12.78 -0.21 8.58
N PRO A 669 13.37 0.74 9.34
CA PRO A 669 12.62 1.82 9.99
C PRO A 669 11.82 2.70 9.00
N SER A 670 12.20 2.69 7.72
CA SER A 670 11.59 3.46 6.63
C SER A 670 10.34 2.82 5.97
N VAL A 671 9.70 1.83 6.61
CA VAL A 671 8.46 1.20 6.09
C VAL A 671 7.37 2.22 5.75
N MET A 672 6.95 2.28 4.50
CA MET A 672 5.97 3.21 3.94
C MET A 672 4.55 2.64 4.03
N ASP A 673 3.56 3.48 4.40
CA ASP A 673 2.14 3.12 4.27
C ASP A 673 1.63 3.57 2.89
N ASN A 674 1.37 2.63 1.98
CA ASN A 674 0.88 2.92 0.63
C ASN A 674 -0.65 2.65 0.47
N ARG A 675 -1.37 2.41 1.56
CA ARG A 675 -2.83 2.15 1.52
C ARG A 675 -3.60 3.38 1.04
N ASP A 676 -4.48 3.17 0.06
CA ASP A 676 -5.34 4.22 -0.49
C ASP A 676 -6.70 4.22 0.19
N GLU A 677 -6.92 5.20 1.06
CA GLU A 677 -8.20 5.46 1.74
C GLU A 677 -9.14 6.36 0.92
N ALA A 678 -8.65 6.97 -0.18
CA ALA A 678 -9.44 7.85 -1.05
C ALA A 678 -10.24 7.08 -2.12
N VAL A 679 -10.07 5.76 -2.18
CA VAL A 679 -10.79 4.86 -3.09
C VAL A 679 -12.27 4.68 -2.70
N PHE A 680 -12.64 4.92 -1.43
CA PHE A 680 -14.03 4.87 -0.98
C PHE A 680 -14.81 6.13 -1.38
N PRO A 681 -16.12 6.03 -1.65
CA PRO A 681 -16.97 7.21 -1.82
C PRO A 681 -17.00 8.00 -0.51
N ASN A 682 -16.62 9.27 -0.57
CA ASN A 682 -16.61 10.18 0.57
C ASN A 682 -17.39 11.45 0.22
N CYS A 683 -18.46 11.69 0.96
CA CYS A 683 -19.25 12.93 0.94
C CYS A 683 -19.30 13.58 2.33
N GLU A 684 -18.48 13.09 3.28
CA GLU A 684 -18.41 13.58 4.64
C GLU A 684 -17.92 15.03 4.70
N ALA A 685 -18.25 15.76 5.77
CA ALA A 685 -17.73 17.11 5.98
C ALA A 685 -16.24 17.11 6.34
N HIS A 686 -15.55 18.24 6.16
CA HIS A 686 -14.09 18.33 6.33
C HIS A 686 -13.61 18.16 7.78
N ASP A 687 -14.50 18.39 8.75
CA ASP A 687 -14.31 18.18 10.19
C ASP A 687 -14.59 16.73 10.62
N GLN A 688 -15.17 15.91 9.74
CA GLN A 688 -15.65 14.56 10.04
C GLN A 688 -14.64 13.49 9.60
N PRO A 689 -14.58 12.33 10.28
CA PRO A 689 -13.76 11.21 9.83
C PRO A 689 -14.25 10.72 8.47
N ARG A 690 -13.31 10.19 7.65
CA ARG A 690 -13.65 9.65 6.33
C ARG A 690 -14.63 8.50 6.43
N PHE A 691 -15.50 8.38 5.43
CA PHE A 691 -16.60 7.41 5.44
C PHE A 691 -16.20 5.94 5.67
N GLU A 692 -15.00 5.52 5.29
CA GLU A 692 -14.54 4.13 5.49
C GLU A 692 -14.11 3.83 6.94
N GLU A 693 -13.70 4.85 7.70
CA GLU A 693 -13.15 4.71 9.06
C GLU A 693 -14.15 4.08 10.06
N PRO A 694 -15.44 4.46 10.08
CA PRO A 694 -16.48 3.77 10.85
C PRO A 694 -16.66 2.28 10.52
N LEU A 695 -16.24 1.84 9.32
CA LEU A 695 -16.29 0.45 8.88
C LEU A 695 -14.97 -0.29 9.11
N ARG A 696 -14.00 0.29 9.85
CA ARG A 696 -12.76 -0.38 10.26
C ARG A 696 -13.03 -1.41 11.35
N CYS A 697 -12.49 -2.62 11.17
CA CYS A 697 -12.45 -3.64 12.22
C CYS A 697 -11.31 -3.33 13.20
N GLY A 698 -11.58 -2.39 14.11
CA GLY A 698 -10.64 -1.88 15.09
C GLY A 698 -9.64 -0.85 14.51
N PRO A 699 -8.70 -0.36 15.33
CA PRO A 699 -7.77 0.71 14.92
C PRO A 699 -6.93 0.32 13.69
N LYS A 700 -6.63 1.30 12.82
CA LYS A 700 -5.83 1.10 11.60
C LYS A 700 -4.45 0.51 11.95
N PRO A 701 -4.07 -0.69 11.48
CA PRO A 701 -2.77 -1.28 11.79
C PRO A 701 -1.62 -0.37 11.39
N SER A 702 -0.74 -0.10 12.34
CA SER A 702 0.39 0.84 12.23
C SER A 702 1.73 0.09 12.16
N ARG A 703 2.85 0.84 12.11
CA ARG A 703 4.19 0.27 12.34
C ARG A 703 4.32 -0.37 13.74
N CYS A 704 3.59 0.11 14.74
CA CYS A 704 3.56 -0.47 16.09
C CYS A 704 2.86 -1.84 16.09
N TRP A 705 1.72 -1.97 15.39
CA TRP A 705 1.05 -3.26 15.21
C TRP A 705 1.99 -4.28 14.55
N LEU A 706 2.71 -3.88 13.50
CA LEU A 706 3.72 -4.74 12.85
C LEU A 706 4.83 -5.16 13.82
N ARG A 707 5.35 -4.24 14.64
CA ARG A 707 6.36 -4.54 15.69
C ARG A 707 5.87 -5.61 16.67
N TYR A 708 4.64 -5.50 17.18
CA TYR A 708 4.10 -6.50 18.12
C TYR A 708 3.87 -7.87 17.46
N GLN A 709 3.37 -7.89 16.22
CA GLN A 709 3.19 -9.14 15.46
C GLN A 709 4.53 -9.83 15.10
N LEU A 710 5.59 -9.03 14.87
CA LEU A 710 6.95 -9.56 14.74
C LEU A 710 7.45 -10.17 16.06
N GLN A 711 7.10 -9.62 17.22
CA GLN A 711 7.44 -10.23 18.51
C GLN A 711 6.72 -11.57 18.73
N ILE A 712 5.45 -11.69 18.33
CA ILE A 712 4.73 -12.97 18.31
C ILE A 712 5.46 -13.98 17.41
N CYS A 713 5.88 -13.58 16.21
CA CYS A 713 6.66 -14.44 15.31
C CYS A 713 8.01 -14.85 15.90
N ARG A 714 8.74 -13.94 16.57
CA ARG A 714 10.01 -14.21 17.25
C ARG A 714 9.83 -15.19 18.41
N PHE A 715 8.81 -15.01 19.24
CA PHE A 715 8.47 -15.94 20.32
C PHE A 715 8.21 -17.36 19.78
N LEU A 716 7.40 -17.48 18.73
CA LEU A 716 7.11 -18.76 18.08
C LEU A 716 8.35 -19.41 17.48
N ALA A 717 9.28 -18.62 16.91
CA ALA A 717 10.54 -19.14 16.41
C ALA A 717 11.43 -19.66 17.55
N LEU A 718 11.53 -18.93 18.66
CA LEU A 718 12.28 -19.38 19.85
C LEU A 718 11.76 -20.72 20.37
N VAL A 719 10.45 -20.87 20.48
CA VAL A 719 9.79 -22.05 21.08
C VAL A 719 9.81 -23.27 20.14
N ASN A 720 9.89 -23.07 18.81
CA ASN A 720 10.03 -24.16 17.83
C ASN A 720 11.50 -24.52 17.51
N LYS A 721 12.41 -24.40 18.48
CA LYS A 721 13.87 -24.69 18.34
C LYS A 721 14.60 -23.81 17.32
N GLY A 722 14.21 -22.53 17.20
CA GLY A 722 14.99 -21.53 16.48
C GLY A 722 16.38 -21.30 17.11
N PRO A 723 17.31 -20.68 16.36
CA PRO A 723 18.65 -20.38 16.88
C PRO A 723 18.58 -19.43 18.09
N PRO A 724 19.56 -19.51 19.02
CA PRO A 724 19.63 -18.60 20.16
C PRO A 724 19.83 -17.15 19.69
N LEU A 725 19.15 -16.21 20.34
CA LEU A 725 19.36 -14.78 20.12
C LEU A 725 20.78 -14.39 20.53
N LYS A 726 21.45 -13.56 19.73
CA LYS A 726 22.62 -12.80 20.20
C LYS A 726 22.14 -11.71 21.16
N GLU A 727 22.94 -11.41 22.19
CA GLU A 727 22.55 -10.53 23.30
C GLU A 727 22.21 -9.07 22.86
N ASP A 728 22.61 -8.63 21.67
CA ASP A 728 22.49 -7.24 21.20
C ASP A 728 21.08 -6.82 20.67
N HIS A 729 20.19 -7.77 20.34
CA HIS A 729 19.00 -7.48 19.50
C HIS A 729 17.72 -7.03 20.25
N LEU A 730 17.75 -6.84 21.57
CA LEU A 730 16.53 -6.61 22.37
C LEU A 730 16.21 -5.14 22.72
N ALA A 731 17.18 -4.22 22.62
CA ALA A 731 17.00 -2.81 22.98
C ALA A 731 17.06 -1.85 21.79
N ASP A 732 18.10 -1.96 20.93
CA ASP A 732 18.45 -0.88 19.98
C ASP A 732 17.94 -1.06 18.54
N GLU A 733 17.52 -2.26 18.15
CA GLU A 733 17.36 -2.61 16.72
C GLU A 733 16.00 -2.26 16.07
N LEU A 734 15.13 -1.56 16.77
CA LEU A 734 14.05 -0.80 16.16
C LEU A 734 14.10 0.63 16.67
N GLY A 735 15.04 1.41 16.12
CA GLY A 735 15.04 2.88 16.08
C GLY A 735 13.85 3.44 15.28
N MET A 736 12.66 3.00 15.64
CA MET A 736 11.40 3.69 15.39
C MET A 736 10.95 4.19 16.75
N ASP A 737 10.90 5.52 16.93
CA ASP A 737 10.20 6.14 18.04
C ASP A 737 8.72 5.77 17.95
N CYS A 738 8.34 4.67 18.59
CA CYS A 738 6.98 4.43 18.99
C CYS A 738 6.87 4.85 20.45
N ASP A 739 6.14 5.95 20.68
CA ASP A 739 5.56 6.22 21.99
C ASP A 739 4.92 4.94 22.53
N THR A 740 4.98 4.72 23.84
CA THR A 740 4.42 3.54 24.52
C THR A 740 2.89 3.40 24.39
N THR A 741 2.25 4.33 23.67
CA THR A 741 0.89 4.22 23.15
C THR A 741 0.76 3.08 22.13
N PHE A 742 -0.14 2.14 22.39
CA PHE A 742 -0.47 0.99 21.55
C PHE A 742 -1.24 1.35 20.25
N ASN A 743 -0.72 2.30 19.48
CA ASN A 743 -1.39 2.87 18.31
C ASN A 743 -1.60 1.82 17.21
N GLY A 744 -2.85 1.64 16.76
CA GLY A 744 -3.21 0.74 15.66
C GLY A 744 -3.56 -0.70 16.06
N CYS A 745 -3.58 -1.01 17.35
CA CYS A 745 -3.92 -2.33 17.89
C CYS A 745 -5.27 -2.34 18.61
N THR A 746 -5.96 -3.48 18.61
CA THR A 746 -7.14 -3.71 19.45
C THR A 746 -6.75 -3.93 20.92
N VAL A 747 -7.72 -3.88 21.84
CA VAL A 747 -7.47 -4.15 23.27
C VAL A 747 -6.96 -5.58 23.44
N GLU A 748 -7.55 -6.51 22.69
CA GLU A 748 -7.24 -7.93 22.65
C GLU A 748 -5.82 -8.19 22.09
N GLU A 749 -5.40 -7.46 21.05
CA GLU A 749 -4.01 -7.50 20.52
C GLU A 749 -2.97 -6.95 21.51
N ASN A 750 -3.29 -5.89 22.24
CA ASN A 750 -2.39 -5.30 23.27
C ASN A 750 -2.18 -6.28 24.43
N ILE A 751 -3.28 -6.87 24.87
CA ILE A 751 -3.37 -7.97 25.82
C ILE A 751 -2.42 -9.10 25.41
N LEU A 752 -2.55 -9.65 24.20
CA LEU A 752 -1.65 -10.68 23.69
C LEU A 752 -0.18 -10.23 23.61
N SER A 753 0.09 -8.97 23.23
CA SER A 753 1.47 -8.47 23.15
C SER A 753 2.19 -8.46 24.51
N VAL A 754 1.51 -8.04 25.58
CA VAL A 754 2.09 -8.04 26.95
C VAL A 754 2.33 -9.46 27.44
N LEU A 755 1.39 -10.37 27.19
CA LEU A 755 1.55 -11.80 27.49
C LEU A 755 2.79 -12.37 26.78
N VAL A 756 2.95 -12.09 25.48
CA VAL A 756 4.07 -12.61 24.67
C VAL A 756 5.42 -12.09 25.16
N GLU A 757 5.52 -10.83 25.59
CA GLU A 757 6.74 -10.29 26.21
C GLU A 757 7.12 -11.08 27.48
N ARG A 758 6.14 -11.39 28.35
CA ARG A 758 6.36 -12.20 29.56
C ARG A 758 6.78 -13.64 29.24
N LEU A 759 6.14 -14.27 28.25
CA LEU A 759 6.53 -15.60 27.80
C LEU A 759 7.96 -15.62 27.21
N GLN A 760 8.34 -14.61 26.42
CA GLN A 760 9.71 -14.43 25.92
C GLN A 760 10.73 -14.30 27.06
N GLN A 761 10.42 -13.49 28.09
CA GLN A 761 11.28 -13.33 29.28
C GLN A 761 11.46 -14.67 30.02
N GLY A 762 10.41 -15.49 30.11
CA GLY A 762 10.50 -16.86 30.63
C GLY A 762 11.43 -17.77 29.81
N VAL A 763 11.29 -17.78 28.48
CA VAL A 763 12.17 -18.57 27.59
C VAL A 763 13.63 -18.12 27.69
N PHE A 764 13.88 -16.80 27.77
CA PHE A 764 15.23 -16.25 27.91
C PHE A 764 15.93 -16.74 29.19
N ILE A 765 15.22 -16.81 30.33
CA ILE A 765 15.80 -17.31 31.59
C ILE A 765 16.20 -18.78 31.48
N ILE A 766 15.42 -19.58 30.74
CA ILE A 766 15.77 -20.98 30.45
C ILE A 766 17.01 -21.05 29.54
N GLN A 767 17.14 -20.19 28.53
CA GLN A 767 18.33 -20.12 27.67
C GLN A 767 19.59 -19.63 28.42
N VAL A 768 19.44 -18.68 29.35
CA VAL A 768 20.50 -18.27 30.28
C VAL A 768 20.92 -19.44 31.17
N ARG A 769 19.96 -20.25 31.63
CA ARG A 769 20.21 -21.46 32.43
C ARG A 769 20.95 -22.56 31.65
N GLU A 770 20.67 -22.71 30.35
CA GLU A 770 21.35 -23.64 29.44
C GLU A 770 22.82 -23.23 29.21
N THR A 771 23.11 -21.93 29.18
CA THR A 771 24.42 -21.39 28.78
C THR A 771 25.34 -21.03 29.94
N LYS A 772 24.83 -20.42 31.02
CA LYS A 772 25.63 -19.83 32.11
C LYS A 772 25.67 -20.68 33.39
N GLY A 773 25.01 -21.84 33.41
CA GLY A 773 24.97 -22.72 34.59
C GLY A 773 23.84 -22.33 35.56
N ALA A 774 24.04 -22.50 36.87
CA ALA A 774 22.99 -22.25 37.87
C ALA A 774 22.52 -20.78 37.91
N LEU A 775 21.21 -20.56 38.04
CA LEU A 775 20.63 -19.21 38.10
C LEU A 775 20.80 -18.56 39.49
N PRO A 776 21.02 -17.23 39.57
CA PRO A 776 20.84 -16.46 40.81
C PRO A 776 19.39 -16.48 41.30
N GLU A 777 19.18 -16.42 42.62
CA GLU A 777 17.82 -16.42 43.21
C GLU A 777 16.93 -15.29 42.68
N GLN A 778 17.50 -14.14 42.31
CA GLN A 778 16.74 -13.04 41.67
C GLN A 778 16.10 -13.44 40.34
N LEU A 779 16.80 -14.23 39.50
CA LEU A 779 16.24 -14.73 38.23
C LEU A 779 15.28 -15.90 38.46
N LEU A 780 15.48 -16.71 39.51
CA LEU A 780 14.54 -17.75 39.91
C LEU A 780 13.23 -17.15 40.42
N ASP A 781 13.29 -16.09 41.25
CA ASP A 781 12.12 -15.39 41.77
C ASP A 781 11.37 -14.64 40.66
N TYR A 782 12.09 -13.96 39.77
CA TYR A 782 11.49 -13.36 38.58
C TYR A 782 10.84 -14.40 37.65
N PHE A 783 11.45 -15.58 37.47
CA PHE A 783 10.83 -16.67 36.72
C PHE A 783 9.53 -17.15 37.40
N ARG A 784 9.50 -17.31 38.73
CA ARG A 784 8.26 -17.59 39.49
C ARG A 784 7.21 -16.51 39.25
N THR A 785 7.60 -15.23 39.21
CA THR A 785 6.69 -14.12 38.89
C THR A 785 6.11 -14.24 37.48
N VAL A 786 6.92 -14.56 36.46
CA VAL A 786 6.41 -14.83 35.10
C VAL A 786 5.37 -15.96 35.11
N ILE A 787 5.62 -17.07 35.81
CA ILE A 787 4.66 -18.18 35.87
C ILE A 787 3.37 -17.79 36.62
N ASN A 788 3.48 -17.04 37.71
CA ASN A 788 2.33 -16.53 38.45
C ASN A 788 1.51 -15.52 37.63
N GLU A 789 2.15 -14.70 36.80
CA GLU A 789 1.46 -13.83 35.84
C GLU A 789 0.73 -14.66 34.79
N VAL A 790 1.36 -15.70 34.22
CA VAL A 790 0.69 -16.61 33.26
C VAL A 790 -0.51 -17.34 33.88
N ASP A 791 -0.43 -17.80 35.14
CA ASP A 791 -1.58 -18.43 35.82
C ASP A 791 -2.74 -17.43 36.02
N ARG A 792 -2.44 -16.20 36.46
CA ARG A 792 -3.44 -15.12 36.56
C ARG A 792 -4.07 -14.80 35.20
N TRP A 793 -3.27 -14.80 34.14
CA TRP A 793 -3.72 -14.59 32.77
C TRP A 793 -4.72 -15.65 32.30
N VAL A 794 -4.43 -16.93 32.56
CA VAL A 794 -5.35 -18.03 32.23
C VAL A 794 -6.62 -17.94 33.07
N CYS A 795 -6.51 -17.65 34.37
CA CYS A 795 -7.68 -17.46 35.24
C CYS A 795 -8.57 -16.29 34.78
N TYR A 796 -8.00 -15.13 34.45
CA TYR A 796 -8.73 -13.97 33.91
C TYR A 796 -9.44 -14.32 32.58
N MET A 797 -8.80 -15.09 31.71
CA MET A 797 -9.40 -15.49 30.43
C MET A 797 -10.57 -16.46 30.63
N VAL A 798 -10.45 -17.41 31.56
CA VAL A 798 -11.57 -18.30 31.95
C VAL A 798 -12.73 -17.48 32.50
N GLU A 799 -12.47 -16.61 33.48
CA GLU A 799 -13.49 -15.75 34.11
C GLU A 799 -14.21 -14.89 33.06
N ARG A 800 -13.47 -14.23 32.16
CA ARG A 800 -14.05 -13.41 31.09
C ARG A 800 -14.91 -14.21 30.11
N VAL A 801 -14.48 -15.42 29.73
CA VAL A 801 -15.25 -16.31 28.83
C VAL A 801 -16.49 -16.84 29.55
N GLU A 802 -16.42 -17.13 30.85
CA GLU A 802 -17.57 -17.53 31.68
C GLU A 802 -18.56 -16.38 31.88
N THR A 803 -18.10 -15.14 32.05
CA THR A 803 -18.96 -13.95 32.04
C THR A 803 -19.65 -13.78 30.68
N SER A 804 -18.90 -13.90 29.57
CA SER A 804 -19.47 -13.83 28.21
C SER A 804 -20.43 -14.99 27.88
N LEU A 805 -20.32 -16.14 28.56
CA LEU A 805 -21.28 -17.24 28.47
C LEU A 805 -22.61 -16.92 29.17
N GLN A 806 -22.57 -16.13 30.24
CA GLN A 806 -23.74 -15.67 31.00
C GLN A 806 -24.41 -14.48 30.30
N ASP A 807 -23.63 -13.51 29.84
CA ASP A 807 -24.08 -12.36 29.07
C ASP A 807 -23.38 -12.30 27.71
N THR A 808 -24.04 -12.85 26.68
CA THR A 808 -23.52 -12.84 25.31
C THR A 808 -23.59 -11.44 24.66
N THR A 809 -24.30 -10.49 25.26
CA THR A 809 -24.58 -9.17 24.66
C THR A 809 -23.38 -8.22 24.64
N GLU A 810 -22.40 -8.37 25.56
CA GLU A 810 -21.23 -7.47 25.62
C GLU A 810 -20.29 -7.59 24.40
N LEU A 811 -20.28 -8.75 23.74
CA LEU A 811 -19.37 -9.04 22.61
C LEU A 811 -20.09 -9.44 21.32
N ALA A 812 -21.28 -10.06 21.38
CA ALA A 812 -22.04 -10.41 20.19
C ALA A 812 -22.68 -9.18 19.55
N PHE A 813 -22.87 -9.22 18.23
CA PHE A 813 -23.56 -8.16 17.50
C PHE A 813 -25.07 -8.38 17.60
N ALA A 814 -25.71 -7.69 18.55
CA ALA A 814 -27.16 -7.70 18.75
C ALA A 814 -27.86 -7.00 17.57
N LEU A 815 -28.19 -7.76 16.52
CA LEU A 815 -28.77 -7.25 15.29
C LEU A 815 -30.23 -6.83 15.50
N THR A 816 -30.96 -7.58 16.33
CA THR A 816 -32.29 -7.21 16.88
C THR A 816 -32.33 -7.53 18.37
N ALA A 817 -33.42 -7.19 19.05
CA ALA A 817 -33.67 -7.59 20.44
C ALA A 817 -33.86 -9.12 20.63
N ARG A 818 -33.86 -9.93 19.56
CA ARG A 818 -34.03 -11.39 19.59
C ARG A 818 -32.91 -12.16 18.89
N LEU A 819 -32.13 -11.49 18.03
CA LEU A 819 -31.11 -12.11 17.18
C LEU A 819 -29.72 -11.53 17.49
N GLU A 820 -28.91 -12.34 18.17
CA GLU A 820 -27.48 -12.14 18.33
C GLU A 820 -26.73 -12.79 17.16
N THR A 821 -25.69 -12.12 16.67
CA THR A 821 -24.91 -12.55 15.50
C THR A 821 -23.41 -12.36 15.77
N PRO A 822 -22.51 -13.14 15.15
CA PRO A 822 -21.08 -12.99 15.36
C PRO A 822 -20.54 -11.78 14.60
N GLY A 823 -20.44 -10.63 15.28
CA GLY A 823 -19.73 -9.47 14.74
C GLY A 823 -18.21 -9.70 14.67
N TRP A 824 -17.50 -8.84 13.93
CA TRP A 824 -16.03 -8.93 13.80
C TRP A 824 -15.31 -8.97 15.14
N ARG A 825 -15.79 -8.22 16.14
CA ARG A 825 -15.15 -8.13 17.46
C ARG A 825 -15.29 -9.42 18.26
N TYR A 826 -16.46 -10.07 18.18
CA TYR A 826 -16.68 -11.39 18.78
C TYR A 826 -15.68 -12.40 18.24
N LEU A 827 -15.62 -12.55 16.90
CA LEU A 827 -14.71 -13.48 16.24
C LEU A 827 -13.24 -13.14 16.55
N HIS A 828 -12.86 -11.86 16.45
CA HIS A 828 -11.52 -11.38 16.74
C HIS A 828 -11.08 -11.75 18.16
N SER A 829 -11.92 -11.49 19.15
CA SER A 829 -11.67 -11.86 20.55
C SER A 829 -11.46 -13.38 20.70
N MET A 830 -12.38 -14.21 20.18
CA MET A 830 -12.27 -15.67 20.28
C MET A 830 -11.00 -16.22 19.62
N PHE A 831 -10.59 -15.69 18.45
CA PHE A 831 -9.35 -16.12 17.78
C PHE A 831 -8.08 -15.62 18.49
N VAL A 832 -8.05 -14.38 19.00
CA VAL A 832 -6.93 -13.85 19.79
C VAL A 832 -6.75 -14.61 21.11
N ASP A 833 -7.85 -15.01 21.75
CA ASP A 833 -7.83 -15.80 22.98
C ASP A 833 -7.31 -17.21 22.73
N LEU A 834 -7.80 -17.89 21.68
CA LEU A 834 -7.27 -19.19 21.28
C LEU A 834 -5.78 -19.11 20.90
N GLU A 835 -5.34 -18.04 20.24
CA GLU A 835 -3.92 -17.81 19.96
C GLU A 835 -3.12 -17.59 21.25
N SER A 836 -3.62 -16.82 22.20
CA SER A 836 -3.01 -16.60 23.52
C SER A 836 -2.83 -17.92 24.27
N LEU A 837 -3.85 -18.78 24.27
CA LEU A 837 -3.81 -20.13 24.86
C LEU A 837 -2.84 -21.06 24.11
N GLN A 838 -2.73 -20.95 22.78
CA GLN A 838 -1.69 -21.63 22.00
C GLN A 838 -0.28 -21.18 22.43
N MET A 839 -0.03 -19.87 22.57
CA MET A 839 1.28 -19.32 22.98
C MET A 839 1.68 -19.83 24.37
N ILE A 840 0.77 -19.77 25.34
CA ILE A 840 0.99 -20.28 26.70
C ILE A 840 1.27 -21.79 26.67
N ARG A 841 0.50 -22.56 25.89
CA ARG A 841 0.73 -24.01 25.75
C ARG A 841 2.12 -24.31 25.19
N PHE A 842 2.51 -23.64 24.10
CA PHE A 842 3.81 -23.86 23.48
C PHE A 842 4.96 -23.49 24.43
N PHE A 843 4.84 -22.37 25.17
CA PHE A 843 5.79 -22.01 26.23
C PHE A 843 5.92 -23.12 27.28
N LEU A 844 4.80 -23.63 27.81
CA LEU A 844 4.80 -24.70 28.83
C LEU A 844 5.44 -26.00 28.30
N GLU A 845 5.09 -26.41 27.08
CA GLU A 845 5.58 -27.65 26.47
C GLU A 845 7.09 -27.61 26.21
N ASP A 846 7.60 -26.54 25.59
CA ASP A 846 9.02 -26.35 25.30
C ASP A 846 9.84 -26.12 26.57
N SER A 847 9.38 -25.28 27.50
CA SER A 847 10.06 -25.03 28.78
C SER A 847 10.22 -26.31 29.59
N VAL A 848 9.16 -27.13 29.72
CA VAL A 848 9.22 -28.43 30.40
C VAL A 848 10.17 -29.39 29.69
N THR A 849 10.24 -29.34 28.35
CA THR A 849 11.16 -30.17 27.56
C THR A 849 12.61 -29.78 27.84
N ARG A 850 12.97 -28.51 27.66
CA ARG A 850 14.34 -27.99 27.91
C ARG A 850 14.82 -28.23 29.33
N ILE A 851 13.97 -27.98 30.33
CA ILE A 851 14.32 -28.17 31.75
C ILE A 851 14.61 -29.64 32.06
N ARG A 852 13.90 -30.58 31.42
CA ARG A 852 14.14 -32.02 31.54
C ARG A 852 15.41 -32.45 30.81
N ASP A 853 15.54 -32.08 29.53
CA ASP A 853 16.66 -32.47 28.66
C ASP A 853 18.01 -31.96 29.21
N SER A 854 18.04 -30.73 29.74
CA SER A 854 19.23 -30.12 30.36
C SER A 854 19.34 -30.37 31.87
N ASN A 855 18.45 -31.19 32.46
CA ASN A 855 18.43 -31.57 33.88
C ASN A 855 18.57 -30.39 34.88
N MET A 856 17.86 -29.28 34.62
CA MET A 856 17.98 -28.04 35.41
C MET A 856 17.34 -28.19 36.79
N THR A 857 18.12 -28.56 37.80
CA THR A 857 17.63 -28.91 39.16
C THR A 857 16.86 -27.80 39.87
N ASP A 858 17.30 -26.56 39.66
CA ASP A 858 16.75 -25.32 40.20
C ASP A 858 15.39 -24.93 39.60
N LEU A 859 15.08 -25.41 38.39
CA LEU A 859 13.77 -25.21 37.74
C LEU A 859 12.85 -26.45 37.82
N LYS A 860 13.24 -27.52 38.53
CA LYS A 860 12.39 -28.71 38.73
C LYS A 860 11.03 -28.47 39.42
N PRO A 861 10.85 -27.49 40.34
CA PRO A 861 9.53 -27.17 40.88
C PRO A 861 8.52 -26.82 39.79
N TYR A 862 8.89 -25.93 38.87
CA TYR A 862 8.03 -25.49 37.75
C TYR A 862 7.55 -26.66 36.87
N VAL A 863 8.33 -27.72 36.69
CA VAL A 863 7.88 -28.91 35.92
C VAL A 863 6.66 -29.59 36.54
N LYS A 864 6.45 -29.44 37.85
CA LYS A 864 5.22 -29.88 38.54
C LYS A 864 4.08 -28.89 38.33
N ASP A 865 4.37 -27.59 38.42
CA ASP A 865 3.38 -26.50 38.36
C ASP A 865 2.85 -26.26 36.92
N ALA A 866 3.66 -26.56 35.90
CA ALA A 866 3.28 -26.44 34.49
C ALA A 866 2.18 -27.43 34.06
N ALA A 867 2.07 -28.58 34.73
CA ALA A 867 1.05 -29.60 34.41
C ALA A 867 -0.39 -29.14 34.71
N PRO A 868 -0.75 -28.68 35.92
CA PRO A 868 -2.10 -28.15 36.19
C PRO A 868 -2.39 -26.88 35.37
N LEU A 869 -1.40 -26.01 35.13
CA LEU A 869 -1.58 -24.84 34.28
C LEU A 869 -1.91 -25.22 32.83
N LYS A 870 -1.27 -26.27 32.28
CA LYS A 870 -1.65 -26.82 30.96
C LYS A 870 -3.09 -27.35 30.93
N THR A 871 -3.56 -27.96 32.02
CA THR A 871 -4.97 -28.39 32.13
C THR A 871 -5.91 -27.19 32.09
N LYS A 872 -5.66 -26.13 32.90
CA LYS A 872 -6.43 -24.88 32.86
C LYS A 872 -6.50 -24.26 31.46
N VAL A 873 -5.40 -24.28 30.71
CA VAL A 873 -5.33 -23.77 29.31
C VAL A 873 -6.26 -24.54 28.36
N LEU A 874 -6.39 -25.86 28.55
CA LEU A 874 -7.30 -26.69 27.76
C LEU A 874 -8.76 -26.49 28.19
N GLU A 875 -9.02 -26.30 29.48
CA GLU A 875 -10.35 -25.94 30.02
C GLU A 875 -10.83 -24.58 29.49
N ALA A 876 -9.98 -23.55 29.51
CA ALA A 876 -10.26 -22.24 28.92
C ALA A 876 -10.66 -22.34 27.43
N ALA A 877 -9.92 -23.12 26.65
CA ALA A 877 -10.25 -23.35 25.24
C ALA A 877 -11.53 -24.18 25.03
N ALA A 878 -11.92 -25.01 26.00
CA ALA A 878 -13.21 -25.71 25.98
C ALA A 878 -14.38 -24.75 26.27
N SER A 879 -14.22 -23.81 27.20
CA SER A 879 -15.21 -22.75 27.47
C SER A 879 -15.45 -21.85 26.26
N ILE A 880 -14.40 -21.47 25.52
CA ILE A 880 -14.52 -20.73 24.25
C ILE A 880 -15.36 -21.51 23.23
N ARG A 881 -15.10 -22.80 23.05
CA ARG A 881 -15.88 -23.66 22.14
C ARG A 881 -17.34 -23.78 22.58
N LEU A 882 -17.60 -23.83 23.88
CA LEU A 882 -18.96 -23.89 24.42
C LEU A 882 -19.74 -22.60 24.09
N ALA A 883 -19.10 -21.43 24.22
CA ALA A 883 -19.69 -20.14 23.88
C ALA A 883 -20.04 -20.05 22.39
N VAL A 884 -19.09 -20.42 21.51
CA VAL A 884 -19.30 -20.49 20.06
C VAL A 884 -20.43 -21.47 19.70
N THR A 885 -20.47 -22.64 20.35
CA THR A 885 -21.53 -23.65 20.13
C THR A 885 -22.90 -23.16 20.60
N LYS A 886 -22.99 -22.34 21.66
CA LYS A 886 -24.23 -21.71 22.13
C LYS A 886 -24.80 -20.77 21.06
N LEU A 887 -23.98 -19.87 20.53
CA LEU A 887 -24.37 -18.94 19.47
C LEU A 887 -24.72 -19.66 18.16
N GLN A 888 -23.94 -20.67 17.76
CA GLN A 888 -24.24 -21.47 16.56
C GLN A 888 -25.58 -22.21 16.67
N LYS A 889 -25.96 -22.70 17.87
CA LYS A 889 -27.28 -23.31 18.10
C LYS A 889 -28.44 -22.31 18.01
N GLN A 890 -28.24 -21.06 18.42
CA GLN A 890 -29.23 -19.99 18.25
C GLN A 890 -29.43 -19.65 16.77
N LEU A 891 -28.35 -19.52 16.00
CA LEU A 891 -28.40 -19.27 14.56
C LEU A 891 -29.05 -20.42 13.77
N ARG A 892 -28.84 -21.67 14.19
CA ARG A 892 -29.54 -22.86 13.66
C ARG A 892 -31.01 -22.98 14.13
N GLY A 893 -31.50 -22.04 14.92
CA GLY A 893 -32.89 -21.99 15.37
C GLY A 893 -33.87 -21.70 14.23
N GLY A 894 -35.08 -22.23 14.33
CA GLY A 894 -36.15 -21.89 13.39
C GLY A 894 -36.55 -20.41 13.51
N GLY A 895 -36.74 -19.75 12.37
CA GLY A 895 -37.22 -18.35 12.29
C GLY A 895 -36.14 -17.27 12.16
N VAL A 896 -34.84 -17.60 12.20
CA VAL A 896 -33.76 -16.60 12.06
C VAL A 896 -33.84 -15.83 10.74
N VAL A 897 -34.11 -16.51 9.62
CA VAL A 897 -34.29 -15.83 8.31
C VAL A 897 -35.52 -14.91 8.32
N SER A 898 -36.60 -15.30 9.00
CA SER A 898 -37.81 -14.47 9.13
C SER A 898 -37.56 -13.22 9.99
N GLU A 899 -36.78 -13.33 11.06
CA GLU A 899 -36.34 -12.20 11.88
C GLU A 899 -35.40 -11.27 11.08
N LEU A 900 -34.53 -11.80 10.20
CA LEU A 900 -33.73 -10.99 9.27
C LEU A 900 -34.59 -10.23 8.25
N VAL A 901 -35.67 -10.85 7.75
CA VAL A 901 -36.66 -10.19 6.89
C VAL A 901 -37.36 -9.06 7.65
N GLU A 902 -37.86 -9.30 8.86
CA GLU A 902 -38.52 -8.27 9.67
C GLU A 902 -37.56 -7.12 10.03
N ALA A 903 -36.32 -7.42 10.40
CA ALA A 903 -35.28 -6.44 10.74
C ALA A 903 -34.92 -5.53 9.55
N SER A 904 -34.94 -6.05 8.33
CA SER A 904 -34.54 -5.31 7.13
C SER A 904 -35.70 -4.52 6.52
N ILE A 905 -36.83 -5.17 6.23
CA ILE A 905 -37.97 -4.57 5.48
C ILE A 905 -39.23 -4.33 6.33
N GLY A 906 -39.14 -4.49 7.67
CA GLY A 906 -40.20 -4.22 8.62
C GLY A 906 -41.38 -5.20 8.55
N HIS A 907 -42.23 -5.22 9.59
CA HIS A 907 -43.48 -5.99 9.55
C HIS A 907 -44.47 -5.37 8.53
N PRO A 908 -45.18 -6.16 7.67
CA PRO A 908 -46.05 -5.64 6.62
C PRO A 908 -47.13 -4.65 7.09
N GLU A 909 -47.58 -4.79 8.34
CA GLU A 909 -48.61 -3.94 8.94
C GLU A 909 -48.07 -2.61 9.49
N ASN A 910 -46.75 -2.48 9.71
CA ASN A 910 -46.15 -1.30 10.31
C ASN A 910 -45.87 -0.20 9.26
N LYS A 911 -46.93 0.55 8.90
CA LYS A 911 -46.86 1.64 7.92
C LYS A 911 -46.18 2.93 8.42
N LYS A 912 -45.52 2.92 9.59
CA LYS A 912 -44.88 4.11 10.19
C LYS A 912 -43.41 4.31 9.81
N ASP A 913 -42.69 3.23 9.49
CA ASP A 913 -41.31 3.30 9.00
C ASP A 913 -41.31 3.50 7.47
N SER A 914 -41.09 4.74 7.02
CA SER A 914 -41.03 5.07 5.59
C SER A 914 -39.85 4.41 4.88
N VAL A 915 -38.73 4.20 5.57
CA VAL A 915 -37.55 3.56 4.99
C VAL A 915 -37.84 2.08 4.76
N ALA A 916 -38.41 1.38 5.74
CA ALA A 916 -38.84 -0.01 5.59
C ALA A 916 -39.83 -0.20 4.43
N LEU A 917 -40.77 0.72 4.25
CA LEU A 917 -41.74 0.66 3.14
C LEU A 917 -41.07 0.75 1.75
N GLU A 918 -40.15 1.70 1.54
CA GLU A 918 -39.41 1.81 0.27
C GLU A 918 -38.46 0.61 0.06
N LEU A 919 -37.82 0.10 1.13
CA LEU A 919 -36.99 -1.10 1.07
C LEU A 919 -37.79 -2.36 0.73
N ARG A 920 -38.97 -2.53 1.30
CA ARG A 920 -39.89 -3.66 1.04
C ARG A 920 -40.32 -3.73 -0.42
N ASP A 921 -40.60 -2.58 -1.02
CA ASP A 921 -40.95 -2.44 -2.44
C ASP A 921 -39.73 -2.62 -3.38
N LEU A 922 -38.53 -2.17 -2.97
CA LEU A 922 -37.32 -2.29 -3.78
C LEU A 922 -36.68 -3.70 -3.79
N LEU A 923 -36.68 -4.37 -2.63
CA LEU A 923 -35.98 -5.64 -2.43
C LEU A 923 -36.92 -6.84 -2.70
N GLY A 924 -38.14 -6.81 -2.15
CA GLY A 924 -39.06 -7.95 -2.16
C GLY A 924 -38.70 -9.03 -1.12
N GLU A 925 -39.72 -9.60 -0.48
CA GLU A 925 -39.55 -10.49 0.68
C GLU A 925 -38.72 -11.75 0.37
N SER A 926 -39.04 -12.45 -0.72
CA SER A 926 -38.34 -13.67 -1.13
C SER A 926 -36.87 -13.47 -1.52
N TRP A 927 -36.50 -12.27 -2.00
CA TRP A 927 -35.10 -11.94 -2.29
C TRP A 927 -34.32 -11.70 -1.00
N VAL A 928 -34.95 -11.05 -0.02
CA VAL A 928 -34.38 -10.85 1.33
C VAL A 928 -34.23 -12.18 2.06
N GLU A 929 -35.17 -13.13 1.93
CA GLU A 929 -35.02 -14.48 2.47
C GLU A 929 -33.78 -15.20 1.93
N ILE A 930 -33.57 -15.17 0.60
CA ILE A 930 -32.37 -15.76 -0.04
C ILE A 930 -31.09 -15.11 0.49
N LYS A 931 -31.08 -13.77 0.65
CA LYS A 931 -29.91 -13.05 1.17
C LYS A 931 -29.69 -13.22 2.67
N GLY A 932 -30.75 -13.43 3.44
CA GLY A 932 -30.67 -13.84 4.84
C GLY A 932 -30.08 -15.24 5.00
N ALA A 933 -30.40 -16.17 4.09
CA ALA A 933 -29.79 -17.50 4.06
C ALA A 933 -28.31 -17.47 3.65
N ASP A 934 -27.93 -16.69 2.62
CA ASP A 934 -26.52 -16.42 2.24
C ASP A 934 -25.72 -15.91 3.46
N LEU A 935 -26.30 -14.97 4.23
CA LEU A 935 -25.67 -14.36 5.40
C LEU A 935 -25.55 -15.35 6.58
N LEU A 936 -26.60 -16.13 6.84
CA LEU A 936 -26.61 -17.16 7.88
C LEU A 936 -25.51 -18.19 7.65
N ALA A 937 -25.38 -18.73 6.43
CA ALA A 937 -24.31 -19.66 6.07
C ALA A 937 -22.91 -19.05 6.31
N SER A 938 -22.72 -17.77 6.01
CA SER A 938 -21.45 -17.08 6.21
C SER A 938 -21.06 -16.94 7.70
N TRP A 939 -22.05 -16.76 8.58
CA TRP A 939 -21.84 -16.80 10.03
C TRP A 939 -21.52 -18.21 10.54
N GLU A 940 -22.17 -19.24 9.99
CA GLU A 940 -21.85 -20.63 10.33
C GLU A 940 -20.41 -20.99 9.94
N ASP A 941 -19.97 -20.64 8.72
CA ASP A 941 -18.58 -20.84 8.26
C ASP A 941 -17.56 -20.22 9.25
N ALA A 942 -17.82 -18.99 9.69
CA ALA A 942 -16.94 -18.25 10.60
C ALA A 942 -16.86 -18.89 11.99
N LEU A 943 -18.00 -19.31 12.56
CA LEU A 943 -18.08 -19.99 13.84
C LEU A 943 -17.46 -21.39 13.80
N ASP A 944 -17.70 -22.16 12.74
CA ASP A 944 -17.03 -23.45 12.50
C ASP A 944 -15.51 -23.25 12.36
N GLY A 945 -15.05 -22.13 11.82
CA GLY A 945 -13.66 -21.72 11.84
C GLY A 945 -13.07 -21.68 13.26
N VAL A 946 -13.74 -21.05 14.22
CA VAL A 946 -13.28 -21.01 15.63
C VAL A 946 -13.21 -22.43 16.22
N LEU A 947 -14.19 -23.28 15.92
CA LEU A 947 -14.21 -24.67 16.37
C LEU A 947 -13.10 -25.55 15.74
N ARG A 948 -12.58 -25.19 14.56
CA ARG A 948 -11.52 -25.93 13.84
C ARG A 948 -10.08 -25.70 14.37
N VAL A 949 -9.85 -24.68 15.21
CA VAL A 949 -8.53 -24.39 15.82
C VAL A 949 -8.06 -25.51 16.78
N LYS A 950 -6.74 -25.74 16.90
CA LYS A 950 -6.09 -26.72 17.79
C LYS A 950 -4.92 -26.06 18.53
N MET A 951 -4.69 -26.14 19.84
CA MET A 951 -5.31 -26.84 20.97
C MET A 951 -5.14 -28.37 21.08
N THR A 952 -4.41 -28.99 20.15
CA THR A 952 -3.65 -30.24 20.34
C THR A 952 -2.35 -30.17 19.56
#